data_AF-E6WKG7-F1
#
_entry.id   AF-E6WKG7-F1
#
_cell.length_a   1.000
_cell.length_b   1.000
_cell.length_c   1.000
_cell.angle_alpha   90.00
_cell.angle_beta   90.00
_cell.angle_gamma   90.00
#
_symmetry.space_group_name_H-M   'P 1'
#
loop_
_entity.id
_entity.type
_entity.pdbx_description
1 polymer ?
#
loop_
_entity_poly.entity_id
_entity_poly.type
_entity_poly.pdbx_seq_one_letter_code
_entity_poly.pdbx_strand_id
1 'polypeptide(L)'
;MIPPINIPSGSMPSTSQNTPEVPLPVIDISSSSATLSSNSNKPTSTTLIIDQETLRKEGFEKYAYKDKNKDDEVRYFIGISFSNHKKDQPGQYNKKMRFNNDDFKDLNFSWCIHLSTDNILTNSKISTSKRCLSWLKFSMDSFNWEGTSIDGDYYGMVSKFTCVNFSNIKMSGGTLKNLHITDSDKDLISLADLTNSTIENVTISGSEGSQMMMREVNFSGMRAKNFTWDSVNCTHNVNMTNVTIKGFNFKRKNNLKGVNFGELQQGRITLDADMVSNQENIILNLDQIKAPVDSKSNVITLNPLKDHTDLTEKNIEKNTTEQIVLNLFPSQNMDGNARLLNTLNTCEDPAILTLFAEQIVDMITTKPSLTHAFSHSTTIRYSLINWLCSPRLHHSTLIHDFFSSQLVAICKDAFLPQPLHKEAYHFLDSLDENHLIDYQLAVNQLMGDHENLRHAYYRQQPLSEIKNHVARFFTPKTENLYHIFYHQDSETALYIAEEDFNAMLACKHIPTAFALLKYKPHRQDSVRFIDNKNKELGRILNYFPTLHLLWTLSTINLAPVITKLLDIRSGNKNKFERIQEITHLLILCLHRKTTRAMDLTGYQDQLWLGEVVKKYCSEDAKDADDNKTRIRQREYLVELVEQQLQKKNVSLSPEEQKVTSLFILMKMMVDLSSADYCGNARDSPQPFRQLAKEFLDDLATVWPGFIDTVTAQDWRNRLFPNQTDAFPCTGILADIMREYIPDIAAGSKIAEIVKMHYPL
;
A
#
# COMPACT_ATOMS: atom_id res chain seq x y z
N MET A 1 32.41 19.30 -39.01
CA MET A 1 32.77 20.73 -38.88
C MET A 1 31.51 21.53 -38.68
N ILE A 2 31.27 21.95 -37.43
CA ILE A 2 30.14 22.76 -36.95
C ILE A 2 30.80 23.83 -36.06
N PRO A 3 30.44 25.13 -36.15
CA PRO A 3 31.15 26.19 -35.44
C PRO A 3 30.77 26.24 -33.95
N PRO A 4 31.65 26.74 -33.07
CA PRO A 4 31.39 26.81 -31.63
C PRO A 4 30.50 28.01 -31.28
N ILE A 5 29.58 27.79 -30.34
CA ILE A 5 28.73 28.81 -29.74
C ILE A 5 29.50 29.48 -28.59
N ASN A 6 29.66 30.80 -28.68
CA ASN A 6 30.22 31.66 -27.64
C ASN A 6 29.23 31.83 -26.48
N ILE A 7 29.66 31.52 -25.25
CA ILE A 7 28.98 31.92 -24.01
C ILE A 7 29.81 33.05 -23.37
N PRO A 8 29.27 34.26 -23.16
CA PRO A 8 29.98 35.32 -22.46
C PRO A 8 29.97 35.06 -20.95
N SER A 9 31.17 35.06 -20.37
CA SER A 9 31.43 35.13 -18.94
C SER A 9 31.05 36.51 -18.39
N GLY A 10 29.97 36.57 -17.59
CA GLY A 10 29.59 37.75 -16.83
C GLY A 10 29.94 37.57 -15.35
N SER A 11 30.93 38.33 -14.88
CA SER A 11 31.31 38.51 -13.49
C SER A 11 30.24 39.26 -12.70
N MET A 12 29.84 38.75 -11.54
CA MET A 12 28.97 39.47 -10.60
C MET A 12 29.79 40.46 -9.76
N PRO A 13 29.32 41.72 -9.61
CA PRO A 13 29.84 42.65 -8.61
C PRO A 13 29.19 42.38 -7.24
N SER A 14 30.02 42.46 -6.21
CA SER A 14 29.63 42.56 -4.81
C SER A 14 29.02 43.94 -4.52
N THR A 15 27.79 43.97 -4.03
CA THR A 15 27.26 45.12 -3.28
C THR A 15 26.32 44.64 -2.18
N SER A 16 26.73 44.91 -0.96
CA SER A 16 25.95 44.95 0.26
C SER A 16 24.88 46.05 0.19
N GLN A 17 23.63 45.73 0.56
CA GLN A 17 22.66 46.72 1.01
C GLN A 17 21.52 46.06 1.80
N ASN A 18 21.60 46.25 3.12
CA ASN A 18 20.55 46.57 4.09
C ASN A 18 19.12 46.07 3.83
N THR A 19 18.73 45.03 4.56
CA THR A 19 17.34 44.70 4.89
C THR A 19 16.89 45.55 6.10
N PRO A 20 15.72 46.22 6.08
CA PRO A 20 15.18 46.86 7.28
C PRO A 20 14.52 45.82 8.19
N GLU A 21 14.95 45.79 9.46
CA GLU A 21 14.27 45.09 10.55
C GLU A 21 12.88 45.70 10.79
N VAL A 22 11.86 44.86 10.80
CA VAL A 22 10.51 45.20 11.25
C VAL A 22 10.44 44.97 12.76
N PRO A 23 10.21 45.99 13.61
CA PRO A 23 10.07 45.77 15.05
C PRO A 23 8.67 45.24 15.38
N LEU A 24 8.63 44.20 16.21
CA LEU A 24 7.43 43.74 16.92
C LEU A 24 6.90 44.85 17.86
N PRO A 25 5.57 45.06 17.95
CA PRO A 25 5.04 46.02 18.91
C PRO A 25 5.01 45.42 20.32
N VAL A 26 5.73 46.08 21.22
CA VAL A 26 5.63 45.97 22.67
C VAL A 26 4.29 46.60 23.09
N ILE A 27 3.40 45.81 23.71
CA ILE A 27 2.20 46.34 24.37
C ILE A 27 2.58 46.60 25.83
N ASP A 28 2.73 47.88 26.14
CA ASP A 28 2.96 48.38 27.49
C ASP A 28 1.63 48.72 28.17
N ILE A 29 1.52 48.32 29.43
CA ILE A 29 0.35 48.49 30.29
C ILE A 29 0.53 49.81 31.02
N SER A 30 -0.22 50.85 30.66
CA SER A 30 -0.49 51.93 31.61
C SER A 30 -1.81 52.66 31.35
N SER A 31 -2.52 52.76 32.46
CA SER A 31 -3.68 53.58 32.77
C SER A 31 -3.69 54.97 32.14
N SER A 32 -4.83 55.35 31.56
CA SER A 32 -5.32 56.73 31.69
C SER A 32 -6.85 56.78 31.59
N SER A 33 -7.41 57.35 32.65
CA SER A 33 -8.80 57.72 32.84
C SER A 33 -9.19 58.88 31.93
N ALA A 34 -10.31 58.75 31.23
CA ALA A 34 -11.02 59.89 30.66
C ALA A 34 -12.53 59.60 30.68
N THR A 35 -13.23 60.39 31.49
CA THR A 35 -14.68 60.50 31.59
C THR A 35 -15.23 61.22 30.36
N LEU A 36 -16.28 60.70 29.70
CA LEU A 36 -17.28 61.51 29.01
C LEU A 36 -18.58 60.73 28.68
N SER A 37 -19.65 61.22 29.30
CA SER A 37 -21.03 61.37 28.80
C SER A 37 -21.76 60.22 28.08
N SER A 38 -22.72 59.66 28.82
CA SER A 38 -24.12 59.38 28.46
C SER A 38 -24.58 59.72 27.03
N ASN A 39 -24.82 58.69 26.22
CA ASN A 39 -26.15 58.32 25.73
C ASN A 39 -26.02 57.26 24.63
N SER A 40 -26.23 55.99 24.98
CA SER A 40 -26.60 54.96 24.02
C SER A 40 -27.43 53.92 24.75
N ASN A 41 -28.70 53.78 24.36
CA ASN A 41 -29.53 52.64 24.72
C ASN A 41 -28.85 51.36 24.24
N LYS A 42 -28.06 50.74 25.11
CA LYS A 42 -27.58 49.37 24.95
C LYS A 42 -28.75 48.45 25.33
N PRO A 43 -29.18 47.51 24.47
CA PRO A 43 -29.91 46.37 24.98
C PRO A 43 -28.92 45.60 25.84
N THR A 44 -29.12 45.66 27.16
CA THR A 44 -28.44 44.80 28.12
C THR A 44 -28.93 43.39 27.85
N SER A 45 -28.34 42.70 26.87
CA SER A 45 -28.55 41.26 26.70
C SER A 45 -27.86 40.59 27.88
N THR A 46 -28.68 40.11 28.81
CA THR A 46 -28.24 39.53 30.06
C THR A 46 -28.00 38.05 29.79
N THR A 47 -26.76 37.65 29.53
CA THR A 47 -26.45 36.25 29.28
C THR A 47 -26.72 35.40 30.53
N LEU A 48 -27.61 34.39 30.43
CA LEU A 48 -27.90 33.48 31.53
C LEU A 48 -26.96 32.27 31.50
N ILE A 49 -25.98 32.24 32.42
CA ILE A 49 -25.05 31.12 32.61
C ILE A 49 -25.66 30.13 33.62
N ILE A 50 -25.71 28.86 33.24
CA ILE A 50 -26.33 27.77 33.99
C ILE A 50 -25.35 26.60 34.03
N ASP A 51 -24.64 26.42 35.14
CA ASP A 51 -23.72 25.30 35.33
C ASP A 51 -24.33 24.15 36.16
N GLN A 52 -23.62 23.02 36.22
CA GLN A 52 -24.07 21.84 36.96
C GLN A 52 -24.27 22.10 38.47
N GLU A 53 -23.50 23.00 39.09
CA GLU A 53 -23.64 23.33 40.52
C GLU A 53 -24.90 24.19 40.77
N THR A 54 -25.22 25.06 39.82
CA THR A 54 -26.44 25.87 39.77
C THR A 54 -27.67 25.02 39.47
N LEU A 55 -27.50 23.93 38.72
CA LEU A 55 -28.53 22.96 38.38
C LEU A 55 -28.68 21.87 39.44
N ARG A 56 -29.36 22.16 40.54
CA ARG A 56 -30.07 21.10 41.28
C ARG A 56 -31.22 20.57 40.41
N LYS A 57 -31.65 19.32 40.60
CA LYS A 57 -32.72 18.62 39.83
C LYS A 57 -33.89 19.52 39.42
N GLU A 58 -34.44 20.29 40.37
CA GLU A 58 -35.59 21.20 40.15
C GLU A 58 -35.27 22.41 39.23
N GLY A 59 -34.01 22.84 39.19
CA GLY A 59 -33.55 23.96 38.36
C GLY A 59 -33.40 23.59 36.88
N PHE A 60 -33.02 22.35 36.55
CA PHE A 60 -32.91 21.90 35.16
C PHE A 60 -34.28 21.75 34.49
N GLU A 61 -35.24 21.13 35.21
CA GLU A 61 -36.60 20.94 34.70
C GLU A 61 -37.30 22.27 34.38
N LYS A 62 -36.96 23.36 35.09
CA LYS A 62 -37.45 24.72 34.81
C LYS A 62 -37.14 25.19 33.39
N TYR A 63 -36.01 24.77 32.83
CA TYR A 63 -35.55 25.22 31.52
C TYR A 63 -35.74 24.16 30.43
N ALA A 64 -35.57 22.88 30.76
CA ALA A 64 -35.58 21.78 29.80
C ALA A 64 -36.97 21.50 29.21
N TYR A 65 -38.06 21.82 29.93
CA TYR A 65 -39.43 21.50 29.49
C TYR A 65 -40.26 22.71 29.06
N LYS A 66 -39.69 23.92 29.15
CA LYS A 66 -40.41 25.15 28.81
C LYS A 66 -40.05 25.59 27.39
N ASP A 67 -41.08 25.86 26.58
CA ASP A 67 -40.88 26.49 25.28
C ASP A 67 -40.20 27.85 25.44
N LYS A 68 -39.16 28.05 24.65
CA LYS A 68 -38.42 29.31 24.56
C LYS A 68 -38.92 30.07 23.34
N ASN A 69 -39.33 31.33 23.51
CA ASN A 69 -39.71 32.17 22.39
C ASN A 69 -38.47 32.46 21.53
N LYS A 70 -38.66 32.72 20.23
CA LYS A 70 -37.54 33.00 19.31
C LYS A 70 -36.70 34.21 19.73
N ASP A 71 -37.30 35.16 20.44
CA ASP A 71 -36.67 36.40 20.90
C ASP A 71 -36.05 36.28 22.31
N ASP A 72 -36.18 35.13 22.97
CA ASP A 72 -35.62 34.92 24.30
C ASP A 72 -34.08 34.75 24.24
N GLU A 73 -33.40 35.24 25.28
CA GLU A 73 -31.94 35.24 25.40
C GLU A 73 -31.32 33.83 25.31
N VAL A 74 -30.12 33.72 24.74
CA VAL A 74 -29.36 32.46 24.68
C VAL A 74 -29.05 31.97 26.08
N ARG A 75 -29.40 30.71 26.37
CA ARG A 75 -29.09 30.04 27.64
C ARG A 75 -27.79 29.27 27.48
N TYR A 76 -26.89 29.39 28.44
CA TYR A 76 -25.59 28.72 28.43
C TYR A 76 -25.55 27.63 29.48
N PHE A 77 -25.49 26.38 29.04
CA PHE A 77 -25.42 25.20 29.89
C PHE A 77 -23.98 24.67 29.96
N ILE A 78 -23.45 24.41 31.15
CA ILE A 78 -22.07 23.91 31.32
C ILE A 78 -22.05 22.63 32.15
N GLY A 79 -21.41 21.59 31.63
CA GLY A 79 -21.17 20.32 32.35
C GLY A 79 -22.41 19.44 32.49
N ILE A 80 -23.42 19.63 31.64
CA ILE A 80 -24.63 18.80 31.67
C ILE A 80 -24.27 17.36 31.29
N SER A 81 -24.65 16.42 32.15
CA SER A 81 -24.44 15.00 31.88
C SER A 81 -25.72 14.22 32.11
N PHE A 82 -26.13 13.48 31.10
CA PHE A 82 -27.18 12.48 31.18
C PHE A 82 -26.51 11.12 31.39
N SER A 83 -26.86 10.41 32.46
CA SER A 83 -26.33 9.06 32.71
C SER A 83 -27.21 8.21 33.60
N ASN A 84 -27.31 6.91 33.31
CA ASN A 84 -28.10 5.95 34.12
C ASN A 84 -27.44 5.57 35.46
N HIS A 85 -26.17 5.89 35.68
CA HIS A 85 -25.35 5.35 36.80
C HIS A 85 -25.19 6.27 38.02
N LYS A 86 -25.77 7.48 38.04
CA LYS A 86 -25.65 8.39 39.20
C LYS A 86 -26.84 8.24 40.15
N LYS A 87 -26.52 8.11 41.46
CA LYS A 87 -27.49 8.02 42.58
C LYS A 87 -28.34 9.28 42.75
N ASP A 88 -27.91 10.42 42.19
CA ASP A 88 -28.72 11.63 42.06
C ASP A 88 -29.42 11.60 40.70
N GLN A 89 -30.59 10.97 40.63
CA GLN A 89 -31.47 11.05 39.47
C GLN A 89 -32.32 12.32 39.57
N PRO A 90 -32.08 13.37 38.76
CA PRO A 90 -33.19 14.01 38.08
C PRO A 90 -34.07 12.91 37.50
N GLY A 91 -35.38 12.97 37.73
CA GLY A 91 -36.26 11.86 37.40
C GLY A 91 -36.04 11.48 35.95
N GLN A 92 -36.18 10.19 35.64
CA GLN A 92 -36.23 9.68 34.26
C GLN A 92 -36.83 10.77 33.37
N TYR A 93 -36.06 11.33 32.43
CA TYR A 93 -36.45 12.46 31.59
C TYR A 93 -37.50 12.01 30.57
N ASN A 94 -38.66 11.63 31.10
CA ASN A 94 -39.79 11.04 30.41
C ASN A 94 -40.68 12.11 29.77
N LYS A 95 -40.38 13.39 30.05
CA LYS A 95 -41.02 14.54 29.40
C LYS A 95 -40.14 15.02 28.24
N LYS A 96 -40.81 15.51 27.20
CA LYS A 96 -40.18 16.10 26.01
C LYS A 96 -39.34 17.31 26.39
N MET A 97 -38.03 17.20 26.21
CA MET A 97 -37.10 18.31 26.40
C MET A 97 -37.08 19.20 25.16
N ARG A 98 -36.94 20.52 25.37
CA ARG A 98 -36.98 21.53 24.32
C ARG A 98 -35.91 22.59 24.54
N PHE A 99 -34.94 22.59 23.64
CA PHE A 99 -33.87 23.56 23.57
C PHE A 99 -33.83 24.13 22.16
N ASN A 100 -33.78 25.46 22.08
CA ASN A 100 -33.77 26.17 20.82
C ASN A 100 -32.88 27.39 20.95
N ASN A 101 -31.85 27.50 20.11
CA ASN A 101 -30.87 28.59 20.19
C ASN A 101 -30.23 28.67 21.59
N ASP A 102 -29.76 27.51 22.09
CA ASP A 102 -29.09 27.37 23.38
C ASP A 102 -27.67 26.82 23.21
N ASP A 103 -26.77 27.22 24.10
CA ASP A 103 -25.35 26.85 24.06
C ASP A 103 -25.05 25.84 25.18
N PHE A 104 -24.36 24.76 24.83
CA PHE A 104 -23.94 23.69 25.72
C PHE A 104 -22.43 23.53 25.67
N LYS A 105 -21.78 23.58 26.83
CA LYS A 105 -20.37 23.25 27.01
C LYS A 105 -20.24 21.94 27.78
N ASP A 106 -19.44 21.02 27.26
CA ASP A 106 -19.16 19.71 27.85
C ASP A 106 -20.42 18.85 28.07
N LEU A 107 -21.39 18.92 27.13
CA LEU A 107 -22.59 18.09 27.16
C LEU A 107 -22.26 16.61 26.96
N ASN A 108 -22.68 15.77 27.89
CA ASN A 108 -22.34 14.37 27.90
C ASN A 108 -23.57 13.45 27.97
N PHE A 109 -23.59 12.43 27.11
CA PHE A 109 -24.58 11.34 27.16
C PHE A 109 -23.86 10.03 27.43
N SER A 110 -24.27 9.29 28.46
CA SER A 110 -23.67 8.00 28.77
C SER A 110 -24.73 7.01 29.24
N TRP A 111 -24.99 5.96 28.46
CA TRP A 111 -26.02 4.96 28.73
C TRP A 111 -27.43 5.54 28.82
N CYS A 112 -27.75 6.53 27.98
CA CYS A 112 -29.03 7.24 28.00
C CYS A 112 -30.05 6.55 27.11
N ILE A 113 -30.55 5.40 27.57
CA ILE A 113 -31.48 4.56 26.80
C ILE A 113 -32.96 5.01 26.98
N HIS A 114 -33.24 5.94 27.90
CA HIS A 114 -34.60 6.30 28.32
C HIS A 114 -34.88 7.81 28.27
N LEU A 115 -34.62 8.47 27.14
CA LEU A 115 -35.16 9.80 26.90
C LEU A 115 -36.51 9.69 26.20
N SER A 116 -37.42 10.63 26.46
CA SER A 116 -38.69 10.68 25.73
C SER A 116 -38.44 10.83 24.22
N THR A 117 -39.31 10.29 23.37
CA THR A 117 -39.24 10.54 21.93
C THR A 117 -39.67 11.97 21.62
N ASP A 118 -39.20 12.52 20.50
CA ASP A 118 -39.52 13.89 20.04
C ASP A 118 -39.00 15.02 20.94
N ASN A 119 -37.83 14.86 21.56
CA ASN A 119 -37.14 16.02 22.12
C ASN A 119 -36.72 16.98 20.99
N ILE A 120 -36.50 18.24 21.33
CA ILE A 120 -36.10 19.28 20.39
C ILE A 120 -34.78 19.86 20.88
N LEU A 121 -33.77 19.84 20.02
CA LEU A 121 -32.49 20.51 20.22
C LEU A 121 -32.12 21.20 18.91
N THR A 122 -32.80 22.31 18.59
CA THR A 122 -32.68 22.99 17.29
C THR A 122 -31.87 24.27 17.38
N ASN A 123 -31.07 24.58 16.36
CA ASN A 123 -30.21 25.77 16.30
C ASN A 123 -29.31 25.93 17.54
N SER A 124 -29.02 24.85 18.24
CA SER A 124 -28.23 24.88 19.48
C SER A 124 -26.75 24.70 19.15
N LYS A 125 -25.88 25.08 20.07
CA LYS A 125 -24.44 24.86 19.95
C LYS A 125 -23.97 23.91 21.03
N ILE A 126 -23.22 22.89 20.68
CA ILE A 126 -22.55 21.99 21.60
C ILE A 126 -21.04 22.13 21.35
N SER A 127 -20.28 22.46 22.38
CA SER A 127 -18.82 22.55 22.29
C SER A 127 -18.14 21.93 23.52
N THR A 128 -16.84 21.74 23.43
CA THR A 128 -16.01 21.35 24.58
C THR A 128 -15.55 22.60 25.35
N SER A 129 -15.16 22.42 26.61
CA SER A 129 -14.39 23.43 27.35
C SER A 129 -13.42 22.82 28.35
N LYS A 130 -13.76 21.67 28.94
CA LYS A 130 -12.94 20.97 29.95
C LYS A 130 -12.45 19.60 29.49
N ARG A 131 -13.10 19.00 28.49
CA ARG A 131 -12.78 17.66 27.97
C ARG A 131 -13.42 17.43 26.61
N CYS A 132 -12.89 16.44 25.87
CA CYS A 132 -13.60 15.87 24.72
C CYS A 132 -15.01 15.41 25.11
N LEU A 133 -15.95 15.54 24.18
CA LEU A 133 -17.25 14.88 24.28
C LEU A 133 -17.02 13.36 24.13
N SER A 134 -17.63 12.58 25.03
CA SER A 134 -17.53 11.12 25.05
C SER A 134 -18.92 10.52 25.18
N TRP A 135 -19.62 10.43 24.05
CA TRP A 135 -20.99 9.92 24.04
C TRP A 135 -20.97 8.42 23.91
N LEU A 136 -21.71 7.74 24.79
CA LEU A 136 -21.73 6.28 24.86
C LEU A 136 -23.17 5.78 24.98
N LYS A 137 -23.57 4.87 24.10
CA LYS A 137 -24.88 4.18 24.16
C LYS A 137 -26.04 5.17 24.28
N PHE A 138 -26.14 6.01 23.26
CA PHE A 138 -27.11 7.10 23.17
C PHE A 138 -27.85 7.03 21.84
N SER A 139 -29.17 7.26 21.86
CA SER A 139 -30.00 7.28 20.67
C SER A 139 -30.30 8.71 20.23
N MET A 140 -29.71 9.14 19.10
CA MET A 140 -29.90 10.50 18.60
C MET A 140 -31.26 10.71 17.94
N ASP A 141 -31.94 9.64 17.50
CA ASP A 141 -33.32 9.67 16.97
C ASP A 141 -34.36 10.24 17.93
N SER A 142 -34.03 10.30 19.22
CA SER A 142 -34.91 10.84 20.25
C SER A 142 -34.99 12.37 20.23
N PHE A 143 -34.23 13.04 19.36
CA PHE A 143 -34.19 14.50 19.21
C PHE A 143 -34.33 14.94 17.75
N ASN A 144 -34.96 16.10 17.54
CA ASN A 144 -34.77 16.91 16.34
C ASN A 144 -33.54 17.82 16.53
N TRP A 145 -32.54 17.68 15.68
CA TRP A 145 -31.23 18.38 15.72
C TRP A 145 -31.09 19.44 14.63
N GLU A 146 -32.17 19.84 13.97
CA GLU A 146 -32.15 20.81 12.87
C GLU A 146 -31.41 22.10 13.23
N GLY A 147 -30.47 22.51 12.38
CA GLY A 147 -29.63 23.70 12.58
C GLY A 147 -28.60 23.61 13.72
N THR A 148 -28.54 22.52 14.47
CA THR A 148 -27.63 22.40 15.62
C THR A 148 -26.18 22.16 15.18
N SER A 149 -25.25 22.80 15.89
CA SER A 149 -23.81 22.67 15.69
C SER A 149 -23.19 21.88 16.83
N ILE A 150 -22.37 20.87 16.51
CA ILE A 150 -21.57 20.09 17.46
C ILE A 150 -20.10 20.24 17.07
N ASP A 151 -19.30 20.78 17.97
CA ASP A 151 -17.85 20.89 17.83
C ASP A 151 -17.15 20.12 18.94
N GLY A 152 -16.48 19.04 18.54
CA GLY A 152 -15.78 18.13 19.41
C GLY A 152 -14.30 18.44 19.63
N ASP A 153 -13.78 19.56 19.12
CA ASP A 153 -12.35 19.90 19.31
C ASP A 153 -12.06 20.21 20.76
N TYR A 154 -11.08 19.52 21.34
CA TYR A 154 -10.51 19.85 22.64
C TYR A 154 -8.99 19.78 22.54
N TYR A 155 -8.34 20.94 22.39
CA TYR A 155 -6.88 21.05 22.21
C TYR A 155 -6.33 20.17 21.08
N GLY A 156 -7.03 20.11 19.93
CA GLY A 156 -6.65 19.29 18.78
C GLY A 156 -7.06 17.82 18.88
N MET A 157 -7.68 17.40 19.99
CA MET A 157 -8.25 16.06 20.13
C MET A 157 -9.68 16.02 19.57
N VAL A 158 -9.99 14.91 18.90
CA VAL A 158 -11.31 14.62 18.31
C VAL A 158 -12.20 13.93 19.33
N SER A 159 -13.44 14.41 19.48
CA SER A 159 -14.43 13.80 20.38
C SER A 159 -14.97 12.48 19.82
N LYS A 160 -15.38 11.55 20.71
CA LYS A 160 -15.76 10.19 20.33
C LYS A 160 -17.21 9.87 20.70
N PHE A 161 -17.97 9.43 19.71
CA PHE A 161 -19.36 8.99 19.83
C PHE A 161 -19.41 7.48 19.54
N THR A 162 -19.58 6.68 20.59
CA THR A 162 -19.49 5.21 20.53
C THR A 162 -20.84 4.58 20.88
N CYS A 163 -21.25 3.55 20.13
CA CYS A 163 -22.59 2.95 20.24
C CYS A 163 -23.70 4.01 20.14
N VAL A 164 -23.52 5.03 19.29
CA VAL A 164 -24.53 6.08 19.11
C VAL A 164 -25.42 5.70 17.96
N ASN A 165 -26.71 5.45 18.23
CA ASN A 165 -27.69 5.19 17.18
C ASN A 165 -27.93 6.50 16.41
N PHE A 166 -27.31 6.57 15.24
CA PHE A 166 -27.37 7.71 14.32
C PHE A 166 -28.47 7.55 13.26
N SER A 167 -29.31 6.52 13.37
CA SER A 167 -30.46 6.34 12.47
C SER A 167 -31.59 7.33 12.80
N ASN A 168 -32.46 7.63 11.83
CA ASN A 168 -33.63 8.53 11.95
C ASN A 168 -33.32 9.95 12.47
N ILE A 169 -32.05 10.35 12.51
CA ILE A 169 -31.66 11.68 12.95
C ILE A 169 -32.14 12.74 11.95
N LYS A 170 -32.72 13.82 12.46
CA LYS A 170 -33.05 15.02 11.68
C LYS A 170 -32.07 16.13 12.03
N MET A 171 -31.05 16.34 11.21
CA MET A 171 -30.00 17.33 11.44
C MET A 171 -29.73 18.17 10.19
N SER A 172 -30.79 18.52 9.45
CA SER A 172 -30.68 19.40 8.29
C SER A 172 -30.16 20.78 8.69
N GLY A 173 -29.28 21.36 7.88
CA GLY A 173 -28.64 22.66 8.12
C GLY A 173 -27.70 22.69 9.33
N GLY A 174 -27.43 21.54 9.95
CA GLY A 174 -26.58 21.43 11.14
C GLY A 174 -25.09 21.47 10.81
N THR A 175 -24.26 21.45 11.87
CA THR A 175 -22.79 21.40 11.74
C THR A 175 -22.21 20.30 12.64
N LEU A 176 -21.32 19.48 12.10
CA LEU A 176 -20.56 18.46 12.82
C LEU A 176 -19.06 18.71 12.62
N LYS A 177 -18.31 18.94 13.70
CA LYS A 177 -16.87 19.18 13.64
C LYS A 177 -16.09 18.36 14.63
N ASN A 178 -14.95 17.82 14.20
CA ASN A 178 -13.98 17.15 15.08
C ASN A 178 -14.60 15.98 15.85
N LEU A 179 -15.26 15.08 15.12
CA LEU A 179 -15.98 13.92 15.69
C LEU A 179 -15.52 12.60 15.07
N HIS A 180 -15.49 11.56 15.90
CA HIS A 180 -15.41 10.16 15.46
C HIS A 180 -16.69 9.45 15.90
N ILE A 181 -17.49 9.02 14.93
CA ILE A 181 -18.81 8.41 15.13
C ILE A 181 -18.75 6.92 14.78
N THR A 182 -19.16 6.09 15.73
CA THR A 182 -19.23 4.62 15.60
C THR A 182 -20.50 4.11 16.28
N ASP A 183 -21.26 3.27 15.61
CA ASP A 183 -22.39 2.52 16.19
C ASP A 183 -22.03 1.03 16.23
N SER A 184 -21.32 0.59 17.27
CA SER A 184 -20.95 -0.82 17.40
C SER A 184 -22.08 -1.72 17.90
N ASP A 185 -23.25 -1.17 18.26
CA ASP A 185 -24.37 -1.99 18.70
C ASP A 185 -25.19 -2.49 17.50
N LYS A 186 -25.38 -1.64 16.48
CA LYS A 186 -26.16 -1.98 15.29
C LYS A 186 -25.36 -2.00 13.99
N ASP A 187 -24.20 -1.33 13.96
CA ASP A 187 -23.45 -1.03 12.74
C ASP A 187 -24.38 -0.52 11.60
N LEU A 188 -25.35 0.35 11.93
CA LEU A 188 -26.36 0.84 10.98
C LEU A 188 -26.67 2.32 11.18
N ILE A 189 -26.53 3.09 10.10
CA ILE A 189 -27.12 4.43 9.94
C ILE A 189 -28.20 4.33 8.87
N SER A 190 -29.45 4.49 9.28
CA SER A 190 -30.62 4.44 8.39
C SER A 190 -31.50 5.67 8.52
N LEU A 191 -32.10 6.14 7.43
CA LEU A 191 -33.10 7.23 7.45
C LEU A 191 -32.59 8.55 8.08
N ALA A 192 -31.27 8.77 8.07
CA ALA A 192 -30.65 9.96 8.61
C ALA A 192 -30.73 11.13 7.61
N ASP A 193 -31.14 12.31 8.06
CA ASP A 193 -31.21 13.53 7.24
C ASP A 193 -30.17 14.56 7.68
N LEU A 194 -29.16 14.73 6.84
CA LEU A 194 -28.03 15.66 6.96
C LEU A 194 -28.02 16.67 5.80
N THR A 195 -29.20 16.96 5.24
CA THR A 195 -29.36 17.88 4.11
C THR A 195 -28.85 19.28 4.46
N ASN A 196 -28.05 19.90 3.58
CA ASN A 196 -27.44 21.23 3.75
C ASN A 196 -26.52 21.38 4.97
N SER A 197 -26.04 20.27 5.54
CA SER A 197 -25.20 20.31 6.74
C SER A 197 -23.73 20.59 6.41
N THR A 198 -22.98 21.05 7.42
CA THR A 198 -21.53 21.27 7.34
C THR A 198 -20.78 20.22 8.15
N ILE A 199 -19.84 19.50 7.54
CA ILE A 199 -19.07 18.43 8.19
C ILE A 199 -17.57 18.71 8.09
N GLU A 200 -16.87 18.89 9.20
CA GLU A 200 -15.42 19.19 9.18
C GLU A 200 -14.64 18.26 10.11
N ASN A 201 -13.64 17.55 9.57
CA ASN A 201 -12.81 16.62 10.35
C ASN A 201 -13.67 15.59 11.11
N VAL A 202 -14.52 14.88 10.37
CA VAL A 202 -15.43 13.87 10.92
C VAL A 202 -15.13 12.51 10.30
N THR A 203 -15.03 11.49 11.15
CA THR A 203 -14.92 10.09 10.75
C THR A 203 -16.21 9.35 11.12
N ILE A 204 -16.81 8.67 10.15
CA ILE A 204 -17.84 7.65 10.39
C ILE A 204 -17.20 6.30 10.19
N SER A 205 -17.29 5.42 11.18
CA SER A 205 -16.66 4.10 11.12
C SER A 205 -17.55 2.96 11.57
N GLY A 206 -17.35 1.79 10.94
CA GLY A 206 -17.84 0.52 11.46
C GLY A 206 -17.02 0.06 12.67
N SER A 207 -17.64 -0.78 13.50
CA SER A 207 -16.96 -1.43 14.62
C SER A 207 -15.80 -2.33 14.17
N GLU A 208 -15.00 -2.79 15.14
CA GLU A 208 -13.88 -3.67 14.86
C GLU A 208 -14.37 -4.99 14.24
N GLY A 209 -13.84 -5.34 13.06
CA GLY A 209 -14.27 -6.53 12.31
C GLY A 209 -15.60 -6.40 11.55
N SER A 210 -16.29 -5.26 11.63
CA SER A 210 -17.59 -5.02 11.00
C SER A 210 -17.57 -3.84 10.01
N GLN A 211 -18.63 -3.72 9.22
CA GLN A 211 -18.86 -2.58 8.34
C GLN A 211 -20.07 -1.79 8.82
N MET A 212 -19.95 -0.47 8.89
CA MET A 212 -21.09 0.43 9.12
C MET A 212 -22.00 0.42 7.89
N MET A 213 -23.19 -0.12 8.03
CA MET A 213 -24.21 -0.14 6.99
C MET A 213 -24.86 1.24 6.89
N MET A 214 -24.89 1.81 5.69
CA MET A 214 -25.64 3.03 5.39
C MET A 214 -26.80 2.72 4.45
N ARG A 215 -28.00 3.17 4.83
CA ARG A 215 -29.23 3.00 4.04
C ARG A 215 -30.13 4.22 4.15
N GLU A 216 -30.64 4.73 3.02
CA GLU A 216 -31.62 5.83 3.00
C GLU A 216 -31.12 7.06 3.78
N VAL A 217 -29.81 7.34 3.68
CA VAL A 217 -29.16 8.50 4.33
C VAL A 217 -29.13 9.65 3.34
N ASN A 218 -29.56 10.83 3.75
CA ASN A 218 -29.61 12.02 2.91
C ASN A 218 -28.52 13.03 3.29
N PHE A 219 -27.49 13.14 2.46
CA PHE A 219 -26.43 14.15 2.52
C PHE A 219 -26.61 15.26 1.48
N SER A 220 -27.80 15.42 0.86
CA SER A 220 -27.96 16.38 -0.24
C SER A 220 -27.57 17.81 0.16
N GLY A 221 -26.81 18.51 -0.70
CA GLY A 221 -26.32 19.87 -0.42
C GLY A 221 -25.29 19.98 0.72
N MET A 222 -24.80 18.87 1.27
CA MET A 222 -23.78 18.87 2.33
C MET A 222 -22.47 19.52 1.86
N ARG A 223 -21.84 20.29 2.75
CA ARG A 223 -20.47 20.80 2.59
C ARG A 223 -19.56 20.11 3.59
N ALA A 224 -18.51 19.46 3.13
CA ALA A 224 -17.59 18.73 3.98
C ALA A 224 -16.12 19.03 3.71
N LYS A 225 -15.30 18.88 4.75
CA LYS A 225 -13.84 18.98 4.69
C LYS A 225 -13.23 17.91 5.59
N ASN A 226 -12.25 17.17 5.08
CA ASN A 226 -11.60 16.05 5.79
C ASN A 226 -12.64 15.05 6.32
N PHE A 227 -13.56 14.63 5.44
CA PHE A 227 -14.61 13.67 5.79
C PHE A 227 -14.11 12.27 5.53
N THR A 228 -14.18 11.39 6.53
CA THR A 228 -13.63 10.04 6.44
C THR A 228 -14.72 8.99 6.58
N TRP A 229 -14.73 8.03 5.67
CA TRP A 229 -15.47 6.78 5.79
C TRP A 229 -14.49 5.65 6.08
N ASP A 230 -14.71 4.96 7.19
CA ASP A 230 -13.85 3.87 7.64
C ASP A 230 -14.64 2.58 7.84
N SER A 231 -14.53 1.65 6.88
CA SER A 231 -15.33 0.42 6.85
C SER A 231 -16.84 0.69 6.67
N VAL A 232 -17.23 1.53 5.69
CA VAL A 232 -18.63 1.91 5.43
C VAL A 232 -19.21 1.17 4.22
N ASN A 233 -20.38 0.56 4.37
CA ASN A 233 -21.09 -0.17 3.32
C ASN A 233 -22.41 0.52 2.95
N CYS A 234 -22.44 1.24 1.84
CA CYS A 234 -23.64 1.89 1.33
C CYS A 234 -24.49 0.87 0.57
N THR A 235 -25.58 0.41 1.21
CA THR A 235 -26.40 -0.66 0.65
C THR A 235 -27.57 -0.17 -0.19
N HIS A 236 -28.14 0.99 0.11
CA HIS A 236 -29.33 1.48 -0.57
C HIS A 236 -29.55 2.98 -0.34
N ASN A 237 -29.87 3.74 -1.40
CA ASN A 237 -30.37 5.13 -1.35
C ASN A 237 -29.59 6.10 -0.44
N VAL A 238 -28.25 6.11 -0.49
CA VAL A 238 -27.45 7.15 0.14
C VAL A 238 -27.36 8.34 -0.83
N ASN A 239 -28.10 9.42 -0.55
CA ASN A 239 -28.19 10.59 -1.42
C ASN A 239 -27.06 11.58 -1.14
N MET A 240 -26.16 11.77 -2.09
CA MET A 240 -25.05 12.73 -2.08
C MET A 240 -25.16 13.75 -3.22
N THR A 241 -26.38 14.09 -3.65
CA THR A 241 -26.62 15.11 -4.67
C THR A 241 -26.17 16.51 -4.22
N ASN A 242 -25.54 17.28 -5.11
CA ASN A 242 -25.08 18.66 -4.86
C ASN A 242 -24.10 18.83 -3.68
N VAL A 243 -23.39 17.77 -3.28
CA VAL A 243 -22.40 17.86 -2.19
C VAL A 243 -21.12 18.57 -2.63
N THR A 244 -20.43 19.18 -1.67
CA THR A 244 -19.06 19.68 -1.83
C THR A 244 -18.19 19.07 -0.74
N ILE A 245 -17.18 18.28 -1.09
CA ILE A 245 -16.29 17.60 -0.15
C ILE A 245 -14.84 17.91 -0.52
N LYS A 246 -14.10 18.54 0.40
CA LYS A 246 -12.65 18.76 0.25
C LYS A 246 -11.88 17.76 1.10
N GLY A 247 -11.23 16.78 0.48
CA GLY A 247 -10.49 15.73 1.18
C GLY A 247 -11.42 14.64 1.70
N PHE A 248 -12.02 13.87 0.79
CA PHE A 248 -12.78 12.66 1.10
C PHE A 248 -11.81 11.50 1.27
N ASN A 249 -11.82 10.87 2.44
CA ASN A 249 -10.87 9.83 2.82
C ASN A 249 -11.60 8.49 3.01
N PHE A 250 -11.13 7.46 2.32
CA PHE A 250 -11.62 6.09 2.46
C PHE A 250 -10.59 5.26 3.23
N LYS A 251 -10.99 4.76 4.40
CA LYS A 251 -10.21 3.83 5.23
C LYS A 251 -10.87 2.45 5.26
N ARG A 252 -10.05 1.40 5.34
CA ARG A 252 -10.50 -0.02 5.31
C ARG A 252 -11.42 -0.30 4.10
N LYS A 253 -12.36 -1.25 4.22
CA LYS A 253 -13.22 -1.71 3.12
C LYS A 253 -14.49 -0.85 3.04
N ASN A 254 -14.61 -0.02 2.00
CA ASN A 254 -15.83 0.74 1.74
C ASN A 254 -16.56 0.21 0.51
N ASN A 255 -17.88 0.41 0.46
CA ASN A 255 -18.74 0.05 -0.67
C ASN A 255 -19.65 1.23 -1.04
N LEU A 256 -19.60 1.64 -2.30
CA LEU A 256 -20.26 2.82 -2.86
C LEU A 256 -21.49 2.48 -3.73
N LYS A 257 -21.89 1.20 -3.85
CA LYS A 257 -22.99 0.78 -4.75
C LYS A 257 -24.30 1.52 -4.49
N GLY A 258 -24.66 1.73 -3.23
CA GLY A 258 -25.90 2.39 -2.85
C GLY A 258 -25.88 3.92 -2.88
N VAL A 259 -24.83 4.56 -3.41
CA VAL A 259 -24.65 6.02 -3.36
C VAL A 259 -25.15 6.68 -4.65
N ASN A 260 -26.00 7.70 -4.51
CA ASN A 260 -26.44 8.56 -5.60
C ASN A 260 -25.75 9.94 -5.50
N PHE A 261 -24.81 10.23 -6.38
CA PHE A 261 -24.08 11.51 -6.40
C PHE A 261 -24.80 12.62 -7.18
N GLY A 262 -25.87 12.30 -7.92
CA GLY A 262 -26.55 13.26 -8.78
C GLY A 262 -25.75 13.65 -10.03
N GLU A 263 -26.03 14.83 -10.58
CA GLU A 263 -25.27 15.35 -11.72
C GLU A 263 -23.85 15.74 -11.32
N LEU A 264 -22.87 15.31 -12.13
CA LEU A 264 -21.46 15.58 -11.90
C LEU A 264 -21.18 17.09 -11.92
N GLN A 265 -20.49 17.57 -10.88
CA GLN A 265 -19.96 18.94 -10.82
C GLN A 265 -18.47 18.87 -10.47
N GLN A 266 -17.63 19.06 -11.48
CA GLN A 266 -16.18 18.90 -11.37
C GLN A 266 -15.59 19.80 -10.27
N GLY A 267 -14.62 19.26 -9.52
CA GLY A 267 -13.95 19.96 -8.42
C GLY A 267 -14.75 20.08 -7.11
N ARG A 268 -16.02 19.64 -7.07
CA ARG A 268 -16.80 19.66 -5.83
C ARG A 268 -16.40 18.57 -4.84
N ILE A 269 -15.99 17.40 -5.31
CA ILE A 269 -15.54 16.29 -4.47
C ILE A 269 -14.07 16.02 -4.78
N THR A 270 -13.19 16.21 -3.81
CA THR A 270 -11.77 15.88 -3.92
C THR A 270 -11.40 14.75 -2.97
N LEU A 271 -10.58 13.81 -3.42
CA LEU A 271 -9.99 12.77 -2.60
C LEU A 271 -8.94 13.36 -1.66
N ASP A 272 -8.83 12.76 -0.49
CA ASP A 272 -7.78 13.10 0.47
C ASP A 272 -6.41 12.60 -0.03
N ALA A 273 -5.47 13.53 -0.10
CA ALA A 273 -4.09 13.31 -0.49
C ALA A 273 -3.36 12.33 0.43
N ASP A 274 -3.77 12.23 1.69
CA ASP A 274 -3.14 11.41 2.71
C ASP A 274 -3.35 9.91 2.49
N MET A 275 -4.35 9.53 1.67
CA MET A 275 -4.54 8.13 1.27
C MET A 275 -3.35 7.56 0.48
N VAL A 276 -2.48 8.43 -0.05
CA VAL A 276 -1.32 8.05 -0.86
C VAL A 276 -0.07 8.86 -0.50
N SER A 277 0.00 9.43 0.72
CA SER A 277 1.08 10.35 1.10
C SER A 277 2.41 9.66 1.43
N ASN A 278 2.37 8.39 1.84
CA ASN A 278 3.54 7.59 2.21
C ASN A 278 3.47 6.16 1.63
N GLN A 279 4.60 5.46 1.61
CA GLN A 279 4.71 4.13 1.00
C GLN A 279 3.72 3.10 1.56
N GLU A 280 3.49 3.11 2.89
CA GLU A 280 2.52 2.21 3.54
C GLU A 280 1.11 2.45 3.01
N ASN A 281 0.68 3.72 2.96
CA ASN A 281 -0.62 4.10 2.43
C ASN A 281 -0.73 3.80 0.92
N ILE A 282 0.33 4.01 0.15
CA ILE A 282 0.37 3.70 -1.28
C ILE A 282 0.15 2.20 -1.50
N ILE A 283 0.89 1.33 -0.80
CA ILE A 283 0.76 -0.13 -0.92
C ILE A 283 -0.66 -0.57 -0.50
N LEU A 284 -1.13 -0.10 0.67
CA LEU A 284 -2.45 -0.47 1.18
C LEU A 284 -3.60 -0.07 0.23
N ASN A 285 -3.48 1.07 -0.45
CA ASN A 285 -4.58 1.64 -1.23
C ASN A 285 -4.53 1.31 -2.73
N LEU A 286 -3.35 1.07 -3.31
CA LEU A 286 -3.19 0.93 -4.77
C LEU A 286 -2.70 -0.43 -5.27
N ASP A 287 -2.18 -1.32 -4.42
CA ASP A 287 -1.63 -2.61 -4.87
C ASP A 287 -2.70 -3.72 -4.96
N GLN A 288 -3.27 -3.98 -6.15
CA GLN A 288 -4.39 -4.90 -6.41
C GLN A 288 -4.00 -6.37 -6.57
N ILE A 289 -2.72 -6.76 -6.54
CA ILE A 289 -2.37 -8.12 -6.97
C ILE A 289 -2.90 -9.15 -5.95
N LYS A 290 -4.09 -9.67 -6.26
CA LYS A 290 -4.74 -10.83 -5.66
C LYS A 290 -3.91 -12.06 -6.03
N ALA A 291 -3.55 -12.83 -5.00
CA ALA A 291 -3.07 -14.19 -5.17
C ALA A 291 -4.10 -15.01 -5.98
N PRO A 292 -3.68 -15.86 -6.93
CA PRO A 292 -4.59 -16.88 -7.46
C PRO A 292 -4.95 -17.82 -6.31
N VAL A 293 -6.23 -17.83 -5.91
CA VAL A 293 -6.80 -18.85 -5.02
C VAL A 293 -7.24 -19.99 -5.91
N ASP A 294 -6.48 -21.07 -5.97
CA ASP A 294 -7.02 -22.36 -6.38
C ASP A 294 -7.99 -22.81 -5.29
N SER A 295 -9.28 -22.62 -5.56
CA SER A 295 -10.38 -23.07 -4.71
C SER A 295 -10.46 -24.60 -4.73
N LYS A 296 -9.69 -25.28 -3.88
CA LYS A 296 -9.85 -26.69 -3.46
C LYS A 296 -8.88 -27.02 -2.32
N SER A 297 -9.14 -26.49 -1.13
CA SER A 297 -8.52 -26.99 0.11
C SER A 297 -9.61 -27.09 1.18
N ASN A 298 -9.81 -28.31 1.67
CA ASN A 298 -10.93 -28.71 2.52
C ASN A 298 -10.95 -27.93 3.83
N VAL A 299 -12.13 -27.37 4.15
CA VAL A 299 -12.48 -26.80 5.45
C VAL A 299 -12.36 -27.89 6.52
N ILE A 300 -11.42 -27.73 7.47
CA ILE A 300 -11.43 -28.47 8.74
C ILE A 300 -12.07 -27.55 9.78
N THR A 301 -13.28 -27.91 10.18
CA THR A 301 -14.02 -27.27 11.27
C THR A 301 -13.34 -27.60 12.61
N LEU A 302 -12.83 -26.60 13.32
CA LEU A 302 -12.39 -26.74 14.71
C LEU A 302 -13.57 -26.52 15.65
N ASN A 303 -13.96 -27.55 16.39
CA ASN A 303 -14.93 -27.47 17.49
C ASN A 303 -14.35 -26.65 18.66
N PRO A 304 -15.16 -25.83 19.36
CA PRO A 304 -14.71 -25.14 20.57
C PRO A 304 -14.72 -26.09 21.77
N LEU A 305 -13.58 -26.22 22.45
CA LEU A 305 -13.46 -26.86 23.75
C LEU A 305 -14.05 -25.94 24.83
N LYS A 306 -15.01 -26.48 25.58
CA LYS A 306 -15.57 -25.94 26.82
C LYS A 306 -14.65 -26.21 28.01
N ASP A 307 -14.77 -25.31 28.99
CA ASP A 307 -14.45 -25.44 30.43
C ASP A 307 -12.98 -25.66 30.82
N HIS A 308 -12.36 -24.64 31.43
CA HIS A 308 -12.27 -24.55 32.89
C HIS A 308 -11.63 -23.23 33.37
N THR A 309 -12.09 -22.89 34.57
CA THR A 309 -11.94 -21.73 35.44
C THR A 309 -10.53 -21.44 35.99
N ASP A 310 -10.41 -20.20 36.47
CA ASP A 310 -9.41 -19.63 37.38
C ASP A 310 -8.03 -19.27 36.82
N LEU A 311 -7.82 -17.96 36.65
CA LEU A 311 -6.60 -17.26 37.07
C LEU A 311 -6.89 -15.75 37.23
N THR A 312 -6.43 -15.22 38.34
CA THR A 312 -6.84 -14.02 39.05
C THR A 312 -6.25 -12.69 38.53
N GLU A 313 -7.00 -11.62 38.78
CA GLU A 313 -6.80 -10.14 38.86
C GLU A 313 -5.41 -9.46 38.74
N LYS A 314 -4.35 -10.08 38.22
CA LYS A 314 -3.02 -9.46 38.07
C LYS A 314 -2.57 -9.19 36.63
N ASN A 315 -3.48 -9.24 35.66
CA ASN A 315 -3.21 -9.04 34.22
C ASN A 315 -3.85 -7.77 33.60
N ILE A 316 -4.30 -6.81 34.40
CA ILE A 316 -5.03 -5.64 33.86
C ILE A 316 -4.11 -4.47 33.42
N GLU A 317 -2.81 -4.48 33.74
CA GLU A 317 -1.90 -3.38 33.34
C GLU A 317 -0.81 -3.74 32.32
N LYS A 318 -0.86 -4.93 31.70
CA LYS A 318 0.15 -5.34 30.69
C LYS A 318 -0.43 -5.85 29.37
N ASN A 319 -1.69 -5.52 29.07
CA ASN A 319 -2.40 -6.01 27.88
C ASN A 319 -2.71 -4.94 26.82
N THR A 320 -2.05 -3.78 26.86
CA THR A 320 -2.28 -2.69 25.91
C THR A 320 -1.35 -2.70 24.69
N THR A 321 -0.44 -3.66 24.57
CA THR A 321 0.46 -3.77 23.40
C THR A 321 0.27 -5.08 22.62
N GLU A 322 -0.17 -6.17 23.26
CA GLU A 322 -0.35 -7.48 22.59
C GLU A 322 -1.75 -7.68 21.98
N GLN A 323 -2.75 -6.87 22.34
CA GLN A 323 -4.06 -6.90 21.65
C GLN A 323 -4.10 -6.13 20.32
N ILE A 324 -3.02 -5.41 19.96
CA ILE A 324 -2.93 -4.72 18.67
C ILE A 324 -2.44 -5.66 17.54
N VAL A 325 -1.89 -6.83 17.89
CA VAL A 325 -1.32 -7.78 16.92
C VAL A 325 -2.32 -8.86 16.47
N LEU A 326 -3.46 -9.00 17.14
CA LEU A 326 -4.52 -9.96 16.76
C LEU A 326 -5.48 -9.45 15.67
N ASN A 327 -5.33 -8.20 15.22
CA ASN A 327 -6.16 -7.60 14.17
C ASN A 327 -5.61 -7.71 12.75
N LEU A 328 -4.47 -8.37 12.56
CA LEU A 328 -3.83 -8.54 11.24
C LEU A 328 -4.21 -9.87 10.54
N PHE A 329 -5.05 -10.70 11.15
CA PHE A 329 -5.56 -11.91 10.50
C PHE A 329 -7.07 -12.07 10.64
N PRO A 330 -7.89 -11.47 9.75
CA PRO A 330 -9.18 -12.04 9.45
C PRO A 330 -8.96 -13.13 8.40
N SER A 331 -8.88 -14.39 8.85
CA SER A 331 -8.94 -15.61 8.03
C SER A 331 -10.30 -15.81 7.32
N GLN A 332 -10.98 -14.72 6.94
CA GLN A 332 -12.20 -14.71 6.13
C GLN A 332 -12.26 -13.60 5.06
N ASN A 333 -11.22 -12.81 4.84
CA ASN A 333 -11.24 -11.78 3.78
C ASN A 333 -10.78 -12.32 2.41
N MET A 334 -11.74 -12.74 1.60
CA MET A 334 -11.60 -13.08 0.18
C MET A 334 -11.33 -11.86 -0.76
N ASP A 335 -10.88 -10.71 -0.27
CA ASP A 335 -10.62 -9.52 -1.12
C ASP A 335 -9.26 -8.87 -0.78
N GLY A 336 -8.31 -8.96 -1.71
CA GLY A 336 -6.91 -8.57 -1.56
C GLY A 336 -6.62 -7.08 -1.35
N ASN A 337 -5.31 -6.77 -1.36
CA ASN A 337 -4.73 -5.43 -1.26
C ASN A 337 -5.32 -4.47 -2.35
N ALA A 338 -5.10 -3.15 -2.20
CA ALA A 338 -5.74 -2.02 -2.92
C ALA A 338 -7.14 -1.59 -2.44
N ARG A 339 -7.22 -1.18 -1.18
CA ARG A 339 -8.48 -0.73 -0.54
C ARG A 339 -9.19 0.38 -1.31
N LEU A 340 -8.45 1.37 -1.80
CA LEU A 340 -9.02 2.49 -2.55
C LEU A 340 -9.57 2.03 -3.90
N LEU A 341 -8.77 1.31 -4.70
CA LEU A 341 -9.24 0.88 -6.03
C LEU A 341 -10.43 -0.08 -5.94
N ASN A 342 -10.44 -0.98 -4.94
CA ASN A 342 -11.58 -1.86 -4.67
C ASN A 342 -12.83 -1.06 -4.25
N THR A 343 -12.66 -0.03 -3.42
CA THR A 343 -13.76 0.89 -3.06
C THR A 343 -14.31 1.59 -4.30
N LEU A 344 -13.44 2.17 -5.13
CA LEU A 344 -13.85 2.91 -6.33
C LEU A 344 -14.56 2.01 -7.35
N ASN A 345 -14.14 0.75 -7.50
CA ASN A 345 -14.80 -0.22 -8.37
C ASN A 345 -16.26 -0.50 -7.99
N THR A 346 -16.65 -0.25 -6.75
CA THR A 346 -18.05 -0.39 -6.31
C THR A 346 -18.92 0.82 -6.65
N CYS A 347 -18.33 1.93 -7.09
CA CYS A 347 -19.10 3.10 -7.54
C CYS A 347 -19.85 2.76 -8.83
N GLU A 348 -21.16 2.96 -8.86
CA GLU A 348 -22.00 2.67 -10.04
C GLU A 348 -22.03 3.84 -11.03
N ASP A 349 -21.86 5.08 -10.54
CA ASP A 349 -21.82 6.29 -11.35
C ASP A 349 -20.49 6.41 -12.14
N PRO A 350 -20.51 6.28 -13.49
CA PRO A 350 -19.30 6.36 -14.31
C PRO A 350 -18.63 7.74 -14.30
N ALA A 351 -19.41 8.82 -14.15
CA ALA A 351 -18.90 10.18 -14.17
C ALA A 351 -18.09 10.48 -12.90
N ILE A 352 -18.59 10.03 -11.75
CA ILE A 352 -17.88 10.13 -10.47
C ILE A 352 -16.66 9.19 -10.42
N LEU A 353 -16.80 7.97 -10.93
CA LEU A 353 -15.67 7.05 -11.03
C LEU A 353 -14.53 7.66 -11.89
N THR A 354 -14.89 8.28 -13.01
CA THR A 354 -13.94 9.00 -13.88
C THR A 354 -13.28 10.16 -13.15
N LEU A 355 -14.06 10.99 -12.44
CA LEU A 355 -13.52 12.08 -11.63
C LEU A 355 -12.49 11.60 -10.60
N PHE A 356 -12.76 10.48 -9.90
CA PHE A 356 -11.82 9.93 -8.93
C PHE A 356 -10.57 9.34 -9.59
N ALA A 357 -10.71 8.69 -10.74
CA ALA A 357 -9.58 8.19 -11.50
C ALA A 357 -8.67 9.32 -12.01
N GLU A 358 -9.24 10.41 -12.52
CA GLU A 358 -8.48 11.61 -12.92
C GLU A 358 -7.69 12.21 -11.75
N GLN A 359 -8.29 12.28 -10.56
CA GLN A 359 -7.58 12.75 -9.37
C GLN A 359 -6.43 11.84 -8.94
N ILE A 360 -6.57 10.51 -9.09
CA ILE A 360 -5.48 9.57 -8.82
C ILE A 360 -4.34 9.77 -9.83
N VAL A 361 -4.65 9.92 -11.12
CA VAL A 361 -3.65 10.21 -12.16
C VAL A 361 -2.94 11.53 -11.87
N ASP A 362 -3.68 12.58 -11.52
CA ASP A 362 -3.10 13.87 -11.13
C ASP A 362 -2.18 13.73 -9.91
N MET A 363 -2.60 12.99 -8.89
CA MET A 363 -1.74 12.73 -7.72
C MET A 363 -0.46 11.98 -8.08
N ILE A 364 -0.50 11.01 -9.00
CA ILE A 364 0.68 10.25 -9.44
C ILE A 364 1.65 11.13 -10.22
N THR A 365 1.14 12.05 -11.03
CA THR A 365 1.96 12.93 -11.87
C THR A 365 2.52 14.11 -11.10
N THR A 366 1.84 14.57 -10.04
CA THR A 366 2.22 15.79 -9.30
C THR A 366 2.90 15.54 -7.96
N LYS A 367 2.72 14.38 -7.31
CA LYS A 367 3.30 14.09 -5.99
C LYS A 367 4.57 13.24 -6.09
N PRO A 368 5.75 13.77 -5.74
CA PRO A 368 7.02 13.06 -5.91
C PRO A 368 7.08 11.67 -5.27
N SER A 369 6.54 11.49 -4.06
CA SER A 369 6.55 10.20 -3.35
C SER A 369 5.74 9.13 -4.09
N LEU A 370 4.59 9.51 -4.64
CA LEU A 370 3.73 8.62 -5.41
C LEU A 370 4.28 8.37 -6.81
N THR A 371 4.81 9.41 -7.48
CA THR A 371 5.53 9.26 -8.76
C THR A 371 6.68 8.27 -8.62
N HIS A 372 7.48 8.41 -7.56
CA HIS A 372 8.60 7.51 -7.27
C HIS A 372 8.10 6.08 -7.03
N ALA A 373 7.11 5.88 -6.16
CA ALA A 373 6.55 4.56 -5.88
C ALA A 373 5.99 3.89 -7.14
N PHE A 374 5.24 4.63 -7.97
CA PHE A 374 4.69 4.14 -9.23
C PHE A 374 5.78 3.79 -10.27
N SER A 375 6.88 4.56 -10.28
CA SER A 375 8.02 4.35 -11.19
C SER A 375 8.91 3.17 -10.79
N HIS A 376 8.88 2.75 -9.51
CA HIS A 376 9.76 1.69 -9.01
C HIS A 376 9.00 0.42 -8.56
N SER A 377 7.68 0.47 -8.39
CA SER A 377 6.85 -0.69 -8.07
C SER A 377 6.07 -1.16 -9.30
N THR A 378 6.53 -2.27 -9.87
CA THR A 378 5.82 -2.99 -10.95
C THR A 378 4.40 -3.39 -10.54
N THR A 379 4.23 -3.79 -9.27
CA THR A 379 2.96 -4.25 -8.71
C THR A 379 1.92 -3.13 -8.66
N ILE A 380 2.29 -1.95 -8.15
CA ILE A 380 1.42 -0.76 -8.12
C ILE A 380 1.11 -0.31 -9.54
N ARG A 381 2.12 -0.28 -10.42
CA ARG A 381 1.93 0.10 -11.83
C ARG A 381 0.91 -0.79 -12.50
N TYR A 382 1.07 -2.11 -12.42
CA TYR A 382 0.15 -3.06 -13.05
C TYR A 382 -1.25 -3.00 -12.46
N SER A 383 -1.36 -2.86 -11.13
CA SER A 383 -2.65 -2.71 -10.45
C SER A 383 -3.42 -1.51 -10.95
N LEU A 384 -2.76 -0.36 -11.04
CA LEU A 384 -3.38 0.85 -11.52
C LEU A 384 -3.70 0.77 -13.02
N ILE A 385 -2.77 0.30 -13.86
CA ILE A 385 -2.99 0.22 -15.31
C ILE A 385 -4.11 -0.76 -15.64
N ASN A 386 -4.19 -1.90 -14.95
CA ASN A 386 -5.31 -2.83 -15.06
C ASN A 386 -6.64 -2.18 -14.66
N TRP A 387 -6.64 -1.36 -13.60
CA TRP A 387 -7.84 -0.64 -13.18
C TRP A 387 -8.26 0.44 -14.20
N LEU A 388 -7.30 1.24 -14.68
CA LEU A 388 -7.52 2.31 -15.66
C LEU A 388 -7.94 1.79 -17.05
N CYS A 389 -7.60 0.53 -17.37
CA CYS A 389 -8.03 -0.17 -18.57
C CYS A 389 -9.56 -0.39 -18.65
N SER A 390 -10.28 -0.23 -17.53
CA SER A 390 -11.73 -0.39 -17.47
C SER A 390 -12.47 0.42 -18.55
N PRO A 391 -13.37 -0.20 -19.34
CA PRO A 391 -14.18 0.51 -20.35
C PRO A 391 -14.98 1.69 -19.79
N ARG A 392 -15.27 1.68 -18.48
CA ARG A 392 -15.99 2.76 -17.78
C ARG A 392 -15.20 4.07 -17.70
N LEU A 393 -13.89 4.04 -17.95
CA LEU A 393 -12.96 5.17 -17.83
C LEU A 393 -12.48 5.72 -19.19
N HIS A 394 -12.79 5.05 -20.30
CA HIS A 394 -12.24 5.36 -21.63
C HIS A 394 -12.64 6.73 -22.19
N HIS A 395 -13.65 7.38 -21.61
CA HIS A 395 -14.12 8.70 -22.07
C HIS A 395 -13.24 9.87 -21.62
N SER A 396 -12.39 9.69 -20.61
CA SER A 396 -11.46 10.74 -20.17
C SER A 396 -10.19 10.71 -21.01
N THR A 397 -9.92 11.81 -21.72
CA THR A 397 -8.68 11.96 -22.49
C THR A 397 -7.46 11.97 -21.58
N LEU A 398 -7.56 12.57 -20.38
CA LEU A 398 -6.47 12.58 -19.40
C LEU A 398 -6.09 11.17 -18.96
N ILE A 399 -7.09 10.33 -18.64
CA ILE A 399 -6.85 8.94 -18.26
C ILE A 399 -6.30 8.16 -19.45
N HIS A 400 -6.87 8.35 -20.64
CA HIS A 400 -6.43 7.68 -21.85
C HIS A 400 -4.97 8.01 -22.21
N ASP A 401 -4.58 9.28 -22.16
CA ASP A 401 -3.22 9.75 -22.45
C ASP A 401 -2.23 9.19 -21.43
N PHE A 402 -2.59 9.24 -20.14
CA PHE A 402 -1.78 8.64 -19.09
C PHE A 402 -1.63 7.12 -19.30
N PHE A 403 -2.75 6.39 -19.45
CA PHE A 403 -2.75 4.95 -19.69
C PHE A 403 -1.90 4.57 -20.91
N SER A 404 -2.07 5.28 -22.03
CA SER A 404 -1.32 5.04 -23.26
C SER A 404 0.19 5.24 -23.05
N SER A 405 0.60 6.31 -22.35
CA SER A 405 2.01 6.55 -22.04
C SER A 405 2.63 5.41 -21.21
N GLN A 406 1.86 4.85 -20.27
CA GLN A 406 2.31 3.76 -19.44
C GLN A 406 2.28 2.42 -20.17
N LEU A 407 1.30 2.19 -21.03
CA LEU A 407 1.22 1.00 -21.88
C LEU A 407 2.43 0.93 -22.82
N VAL A 408 2.85 2.06 -23.41
CA VAL A 408 4.09 2.16 -24.21
C VAL A 408 5.30 1.71 -23.38
N ALA A 409 5.45 2.25 -22.17
CA ALA A 409 6.57 1.92 -21.29
C ALA A 409 6.57 0.44 -20.88
N ILE A 410 5.40 -0.12 -20.59
CA ILE A 410 5.24 -1.54 -20.23
C ILE A 410 5.55 -2.44 -21.43
N CYS A 411 5.01 -2.15 -22.62
CA CYS A 411 5.21 -2.98 -23.80
C CYS A 411 6.68 -3.02 -24.24
N LYS A 412 7.46 -1.97 -23.95
CA LYS A 412 8.85 -1.86 -24.40
C LYS A 412 9.75 -2.86 -23.68
N ASP A 413 9.72 -2.83 -22.36
CA ASP A 413 10.72 -3.52 -21.53
C ASP A 413 10.09 -4.29 -20.36
N ALA A 414 8.82 -4.68 -20.41
CA ALA A 414 8.20 -5.41 -19.30
C ALA A 414 7.43 -6.66 -19.76
N PHE A 415 7.26 -7.60 -18.84
CA PHE A 415 6.41 -8.78 -19.04
C PHE A 415 4.94 -8.32 -19.07
N LEU A 416 4.22 -8.62 -20.15
CA LEU A 416 2.82 -8.28 -20.28
C LEU A 416 1.91 -9.25 -19.51
N PRO A 417 1.18 -8.78 -18.48
CA PRO A 417 0.18 -9.59 -17.82
C PRO A 417 -1.05 -9.79 -18.72
N GLN A 418 -1.69 -10.96 -18.62
CA GLN A 418 -2.81 -11.36 -19.46
C GLN A 418 -3.95 -10.32 -19.58
N PRO A 419 -4.36 -9.60 -18.51
CA PRO A 419 -5.41 -8.59 -18.62
C PRO A 419 -5.10 -7.41 -19.55
N LEU A 420 -3.81 -7.18 -19.87
CA LEU A 420 -3.38 -6.09 -20.75
C LEU A 420 -3.11 -6.56 -22.19
N HIS A 421 -3.25 -7.85 -22.48
CA HIS A 421 -2.91 -8.41 -23.80
C HIS A 421 -3.71 -7.79 -24.93
N LYS A 422 -5.00 -7.52 -24.70
CA LYS A 422 -5.89 -6.93 -25.69
C LYS A 422 -5.48 -5.49 -26.03
N GLU A 423 -5.26 -4.66 -25.01
CA GLU A 423 -4.89 -3.26 -25.19
C GLU A 423 -3.47 -3.12 -25.73
N ALA A 424 -2.53 -3.97 -25.26
CA ALA A 424 -1.19 -4.05 -25.82
C ALA A 424 -1.22 -4.47 -27.29
N TYR A 425 -2.06 -5.44 -27.68
CA TYR A 425 -2.24 -5.81 -29.09
C TYR A 425 -2.74 -4.62 -29.90
N HIS A 426 -3.79 -3.92 -29.47
CA HIS A 426 -4.30 -2.74 -30.19
C HIS A 426 -3.24 -1.64 -30.33
N PHE A 427 -2.45 -1.39 -29.27
CA PHE A 427 -1.33 -0.47 -29.34
C PHE A 427 -0.30 -0.91 -30.40
N LEU A 428 0.16 -2.17 -30.34
CA LEU A 428 1.15 -2.69 -31.29
C LEU A 428 0.65 -2.74 -32.73
N ASP A 429 -0.61 -3.10 -32.95
CA ASP A 429 -1.26 -3.14 -34.27
C ASP A 429 -1.41 -1.74 -34.88
N SER A 430 -1.42 -0.69 -34.04
CA SER A 430 -1.46 0.71 -34.47
C SER A 430 -0.08 1.32 -34.79
N LEU A 431 1.01 0.64 -34.42
CA LEU A 431 2.37 1.13 -34.69
C LEU A 431 2.73 0.96 -36.16
N ASP A 432 3.62 1.83 -36.64
CA ASP A 432 4.33 1.56 -37.89
C ASP A 432 5.11 0.24 -37.76
N GLU A 433 5.07 -0.60 -38.79
CA GLU A 433 5.69 -1.92 -38.75
C GLU A 433 7.17 -1.84 -38.37
N ASN A 434 7.89 -0.76 -38.72
CA ASN A 434 9.31 -0.60 -38.39
C ASN A 434 9.58 -0.42 -36.89
N HIS A 435 8.58 -0.05 -36.09
CA HIS A 435 8.71 0.17 -34.65
C HIS A 435 8.41 -1.07 -33.83
N LEU A 436 7.81 -2.12 -34.39
CA LEU A 436 7.52 -3.35 -33.66
C LEU A 436 8.79 -4.03 -33.10
N ILE A 437 9.95 -3.80 -33.72
CA ILE A 437 11.25 -4.29 -33.23
C ILE A 437 11.71 -3.60 -31.93
N ASP A 438 11.08 -2.49 -31.54
CA ASP A 438 11.35 -1.84 -30.25
C ASP A 438 10.55 -2.50 -29.11
N TYR A 439 9.58 -3.38 -29.44
CA TYR A 439 8.63 -3.99 -28.49
C TYR A 439 8.66 -5.53 -28.55
N GLN A 440 9.83 -6.10 -28.81
CA GLN A 440 9.96 -7.51 -29.20
C GLN A 440 9.40 -8.47 -28.16
N LEU A 441 9.58 -8.22 -26.86
CA LEU A 441 9.03 -9.10 -25.84
C LEU A 441 7.50 -9.13 -25.87
N ALA A 442 6.87 -7.96 -25.90
CA ALA A 442 5.41 -7.84 -26.01
C ALA A 442 4.88 -8.49 -27.29
N VAL A 443 5.52 -8.23 -28.43
CA VAL A 443 5.16 -8.85 -29.71
C VAL A 443 5.27 -10.37 -29.63
N ASN A 444 6.38 -10.89 -29.10
CA ASN A 444 6.61 -12.32 -28.98
C ASN A 444 5.62 -13.01 -28.01
N GLN A 445 5.10 -12.30 -26.99
CA GLN A 445 4.06 -12.80 -26.10
C GLN A 445 2.68 -12.88 -26.77
N LEU A 446 2.37 -11.98 -27.71
CA LEU A 446 1.04 -11.83 -28.29
C LEU A 446 0.88 -12.47 -29.67
N MET A 447 1.97 -12.63 -30.43
CA MET A 447 1.93 -13.12 -31.81
C MET A 447 1.45 -14.57 -31.96
N GLY A 448 1.37 -15.33 -30.87
CA GLY A 448 0.74 -16.66 -30.85
C GLY A 448 -0.78 -16.57 -31.07
N ASP A 449 -1.42 -15.57 -30.46
CA ASP A 449 -2.88 -15.36 -30.51
C ASP A 449 -3.29 -14.38 -31.63
N HIS A 450 -2.34 -13.60 -32.17
CA HIS A 450 -2.60 -12.53 -33.14
C HIS A 450 -1.77 -12.67 -34.42
N GLU A 451 -2.33 -13.35 -35.43
CA GLU A 451 -1.66 -13.66 -36.70
C GLU A 451 -1.22 -12.42 -37.50
N ASN A 452 -2.02 -11.34 -37.49
CA ASN A 452 -1.67 -10.11 -38.19
C ASN A 452 -0.39 -9.48 -37.62
N LEU A 453 -0.29 -9.41 -36.29
CA LEU A 453 0.91 -8.94 -35.59
C LEU A 453 2.12 -9.82 -35.92
N ARG A 454 1.94 -11.14 -35.92
CA ARG A 454 2.97 -12.11 -36.31
C ARG A 454 3.50 -11.84 -37.72
N HIS A 455 2.60 -11.63 -38.69
CA HIS A 455 2.98 -11.35 -40.07
C HIS A 455 3.67 -9.99 -40.24
N ALA A 456 3.21 -8.95 -39.55
CA ALA A 456 3.87 -7.64 -39.53
C ALA A 456 5.28 -7.72 -38.91
N TYR A 457 5.44 -8.47 -37.81
CA TYR A 457 6.73 -8.67 -37.16
C TYR A 457 7.75 -9.35 -38.08
N TYR A 458 7.36 -10.44 -38.74
CA TYR A 458 8.27 -11.18 -39.62
C TYR A 458 8.52 -10.55 -40.99
N ARG A 459 7.77 -9.51 -41.40
CA ARG A 459 8.06 -8.77 -42.64
C ARG A 459 9.22 -7.80 -42.49
N GLN A 460 9.56 -7.42 -41.26
CA GLN A 460 10.67 -6.50 -41.00
C GLN A 460 12.02 -7.11 -41.36
N GLN A 461 12.93 -6.25 -41.80
CA GLN A 461 14.34 -6.62 -41.94
C GLN A 461 15.08 -6.27 -40.64
N PRO A 462 15.94 -7.18 -40.12
CA PRO A 462 16.37 -8.45 -40.72
C PRO A 462 15.58 -9.69 -40.27
N LEU A 463 14.46 -9.51 -39.55
CA LEU A 463 13.68 -10.61 -38.98
C LEU A 463 13.20 -11.63 -40.02
N SER A 464 12.81 -11.19 -41.22
CA SER A 464 12.38 -12.07 -42.30
C SER A 464 13.50 -13.05 -42.74
N GLU A 465 14.73 -12.56 -42.88
CA GLU A 465 15.90 -13.37 -43.26
C GLU A 465 16.28 -14.32 -42.13
N ILE A 466 16.27 -13.84 -40.88
CA ILE A 466 16.56 -14.65 -39.69
C ILE A 466 15.53 -15.77 -39.57
N LYS A 467 14.23 -15.47 -39.70
CA LYS A 467 13.16 -16.48 -39.69
C LYS A 467 13.38 -17.53 -40.77
N ASN A 468 13.63 -17.11 -42.01
CA ASN A 468 13.85 -18.04 -43.12
C ASN A 468 15.09 -18.93 -42.90
N HIS A 469 16.12 -18.41 -42.25
CA HIS A 469 17.29 -19.20 -41.86
C HIS A 469 16.93 -20.20 -40.77
N VAL A 470 16.29 -19.77 -39.68
CA VAL A 470 15.85 -20.62 -38.56
C VAL A 470 14.93 -21.74 -39.05
N ALA A 471 13.97 -21.44 -39.93
CA ALA A 471 13.02 -22.40 -40.49
C ALA A 471 13.66 -23.57 -41.25
N ARG A 472 14.91 -23.44 -41.72
CA ARG A 472 15.66 -24.54 -42.36
C ARG A 472 16.18 -25.58 -41.37
N PHE A 473 16.33 -25.20 -40.10
CA PHE A 473 16.94 -26.02 -39.06
C PHE A 473 15.97 -26.38 -37.93
N PHE A 474 14.91 -25.59 -37.75
CA PHE A 474 13.92 -25.74 -36.68
C PHE A 474 12.50 -25.76 -37.25
N THR A 475 11.76 -26.81 -36.92
CA THR A 475 10.34 -26.94 -37.25
C THR A 475 9.51 -26.51 -36.04
N PRO A 476 8.68 -25.46 -36.13
CA PRO A 476 7.86 -25.01 -35.03
C PRO A 476 6.67 -25.95 -34.83
N LYS A 477 6.10 -25.99 -33.62
CA LYS A 477 4.88 -26.75 -33.33
C LYS A 477 3.66 -26.07 -33.92
N THR A 478 3.52 -24.77 -33.64
CA THR A 478 2.52 -23.92 -34.28
C THR A 478 3.05 -23.43 -35.61
N GLU A 479 2.24 -23.56 -36.66
CA GLU A 479 2.65 -23.22 -38.03
C GLU A 479 3.20 -21.78 -38.10
N ASN A 480 4.44 -21.65 -38.59
CA ASN A 480 5.14 -20.38 -38.80
C ASN A 480 5.40 -19.51 -37.54
N LEU A 481 5.33 -20.07 -36.33
CA LEU A 481 5.62 -19.34 -35.09
C LEU A 481 7.08 -19.55 -34.63
N TYR A 482 7.87 -18.47 -34.62
CA TYR A 482 9.29 -18.45 -34.23
C TYR A 482 9.59 -17.29 -33.29
N HIS A 483 9.95 -17.55 -32.03
CA HIS A 483 10.26 -16.47 -31.09
C HIS A 483 11.66 -15.94 -31.32
N ILE A 484 11.76 -14.76 -31.96
CA ILE A 484 13.03 -14.17 -32.40
C ILE A 484 13.18 -12.79 -31.75
N PHE A 485 14.35 -12.59 -31.14
CA PHE A 485 14.80 -11.33 -30.57
C PHE A 485 16.04 -10.86 -31.32
N TYR A 486 16.06 -9.66 -31.88
CA TYR A 486 17.15 -9.10 -32.66
C TYR A 486 17.61 -7.76 -32.09
N HIS A 487 18.92 -7.61 -31.91
CA HIS A 487 19.52 -6.36 -31.48
C HIS A 487 20.31 -5.74 -32.64
N GLN A 488 19.89 -4.54 -33.06
CA GLN A 488 20.36 -3.90 -34.27
C GLN A 488 21.85 -3.54 -34.21
N ASP A 489 22.30 -2.92 -33.11
CA ASP A 489 23.67 -2.40 -33.01
C ASP A 489 24.74 -3.51 -32.97
N SER A 490 24.40 -4.66 -32.38
CA SER A 490 25.32 -5.81 -32.32
C SER A 490 25.15 -6.76 -33.50
N GLU A 491 24.12 -6.55 -34.32
CA GLU A 491 23.68 -7.42 -35.40
C GLU A 491 23.48 -8.88 -34.94
N THR A 492 23.02 -9.10 -33.70
CA THR A 492 22.83 -10.44 -33.12
C THR A 492 21.36 -10.74 -32.87
N ALA A 493 20.97 -12.00 -33.05
CA ALA A 493 19.64 -12.48 -32.73
C ALA A 493 19.68 -13.70 -31.79
N LEU A 494 18.61 -13.84 -31.01
CA LEU A 494 18.29 -14.99 -30.18
C LEU A 494 16.97 -15.57 -30.66
N TYR A 495 16.98 -16.84 -31.05
CA TYR A 495 15.79 -17.63 -31.32
C TYR A 495 15.50 -18.56 -30.14
N ILE A 496 14.24 -18.64 -29.73
CA ILE A 496 13.73 -19.54 -28.70
C ILE A 496 12.57 -20.36 -29.29
N ALA A 497 12.59 -21.68 -29.10
CA ALA A 497 11.48 -22.52 -29.51
C ALA A 497 10.20 -22.21 -28.71
N GLU A 498 9.03 -22.35 -29.33
CA GLU A 498 7.72 -22.03 -28.74
C GLU A 498 7.48 -22.66 -27.36
N GLU A 499 7.76 -23.96 -27.22
CA GLU A 499 7.59 -24.66 -25.94
C GLU A 499 8.43 -24.06 -24.82
N ASP A 500 9.69 -23.75 -25.15
CA ASP A 500 10.64 -23.18 -24.20
C ASP A 500 10.31 -21.74 -23.86
N PHE A 501 9.85 -20.96 -24.85
CA PHE A 501 9.41 -19.60 -24.60
C PHE A 501 8.18 -19.59 -23.68
N ASN A 502 7.16 -20.40 -23.97
CA ASN A 502 5.97 -20.53 -23.12
C ASN A 502 6.29 -21.09 -21.73
N ALA A 503 7.20 -22.06 -21.64
CA ALA A 503 7.65 -22.60 -20.36
C ALA A 503 8.44 -21.58 -19.54
N MET A 504 9.26 -20.75 -20.20
CA MET A 504 9.99 -19.65 -19.58
C MET A 504 9.04 -18.56 -19.07
N LEU A 505 8.01 -18.17 -19.85
CA LEU A 505 6.96 -17.25 -19.37
C LEU A 505 6.22 -17.79 -18.15
N ALA A 506 6.11 -19.11 -18.02
CA ALA A 506 5.49 -19.79 -16.88
C ALA A 506 6.49 -20.13 -15.74
N CYS A 507 7.75 -19.68 -15.82
CA CYS A 507 8.82 -20.01 -14.88
C CYS A 507 8.95 -21.52 -14.60
N LYS A 508 8.83 -22.37 -15.64
CA LYS A 508 8.83 -23.83 -15.51
C LYS A 508 10.21 -24.45 -15.71
N HIS A 509 10.95 -24.04 -16.73
CA HIS A 509 12.32 -24.52 -17.00
C HIS A 509 13.08 -23.58 -17.91
N ILE A 510 14.40 -23.79 -17.99
CA ILE A 510 15.30 -23.05 -18.88
C ILE A 510 15.00 -23.45 -20.33
N PRO A 511 15.04 -22.49 -21.27
CA PRO A 511 15.11 -22.82 -22.68
C PRO A 511 16.28 -23.76 -23.00
N THR A 512 15.99 -24.90 -23.61
CA THR A 512 16.99 -25.89 -24.06
C THR A 512 17.14 -25.89 -25.59
N ALA A 513 16.07 -25.60 -26.31
CA ALA A 513 15.96 -25.40 -27.73
C ALA A 513 16.01 -23.89 -28.05
N PHE A 514 17.24 -23.35 -28.09
CA PHE A 514 17.52 -21.99 -28.53
C PHE A 514 18.70 -21.94 -29.51
N ALA A 515 18.76 -20.87 -30.30
CA ALA A 515 19.86 -20.59 -31.21
C ALA A 515 20.30 -19.13 -31.12
N LEU A 516 21.62 -18.92 -31.18
CA LEU A 516 22.22 -17.59 -31.29
C LEU A 516 22.67 -17.38 -32.72
N LEU A 517 22.30 -16.24 -33.29
CA LEU A 517 22.55 -15.92 -34.69
C LEU A 517 23.26 -14.58 -34.80
N LYS A 518 24.08 -14.43 -35.85
CA LYS A 518 24.65 -13.17 -36.26
C LYS A 518 24.14 -12.83 -37.66
N TYR A 519 23.55 -11.64 -37.78
CA TYR A 519 23.17 -11.05 -39.05
C TYR A 519 24.34 -10.24 -39.60
N LYS A 520 24.55 -10.28 -40.92
CA LYS A 520 25.51 -9.44 -41.63
C LYS A 520 24.87 -9.00 -42.95
N PRO A 521 24.43 -7.74 -43.06
CA PRO A 521 23.80 -7.27 -44.29
C PRO A 521 24.75 -7.41 -45.48
N HIS A 522 24.21 -7.70 -46.66
CA HIS A 522 24.92 -7.76 -47.95
C HIS A 522 25.99 -8.86 -48.12
N ARG A 523 25.92 -9.97 -47.38
CA ARG A 523 26.76 -11.17 -47.62
C ARG A 523 25.92 -12.35 -48.14
N GLN A 524 26.55 -13.24 -48.91
CA GLN A 524 25.94 -14.47 -49.43
C GLN A 524 25.36 -15.38 -48.33
N ASP A 525 25.96 -15.33 -47.13
CA ASP A 525 25.42 -15.92 -45.89
C ASP A 525 25.07 -14.79 -44.91
N SER A 526 23.96 -14.11 -45.15
CA SER A 526 23.53 -12.96 -44.34
C SER A 526 23.20 -13.32 -42.90
N VAL A 527 22.89 -14.58 -42.60
CA VAL A 527 22.62 -15.09 -41.24
C VAL A 527 23.49 -16.32 -40.99
N ARG A 528 24.17 -16.37 -39.83
CA ARG A 528 24.97 -17.52 -39.39
C ARG A 528 24.74 -17.83 -37.91
N PHE A 529 24.83 -19.10 -37.53
CA PHE A 529 24.84 -19.50 -36.12
C PHE A 529 26.15 -19.08 -35.43
N ILE A 530 26.07 -18.80 -34.13
CA ILE A 530 27.21 -18.51 -33.28
C ILE A 530 27.63 -19.80 -32.56
N ASP A 531 28.87 -20.24 -32.78
CA ASP A 531 29.36 -21.54 -32.29
C ASP A 531 29.57 -21.58 -30.76
N ASN A 532 29.90 -20.45 -30.12
CA ASN A 532 30.16 -20.38 -28.67
C ASN A 532 28.92 -19.93 -27.88
N LYS A 533 27.94 -20.84 -27.75
CA LYS A 533 26.62 -20.52 -27.19
C LYS A 533 26.65 -19.91 -25.79
N ASN A 534 27.46 -20.42 -24.87
CA ASN A 534 27.34 -20.03 -23.45
C ASN A 534 27.92 -18.65 -23.15
N LYS A 535 29.07 -18.29 -23.74
CA LYS A 535 29.70 -16.98 -23.52
C LYS A 535 28.93 -15.86 -24.19
N GLU A 536 28.39 -16.11 -25.38
CA GLU A 536 27.66 -15.10 -26.15
C GLU A 536 26.20 -14.97 -25.70
N LEU A 537 25.60 -16.00 -25.07
CA LEU A 537 24.24 -15.92 -24.54
C LEU A 537 24.09 -14.81 -23.50
N GLY A 538 24.96 -14.75 -22.49
CA GLY A 538 24.92 -13.69 -21.47
C GLY A 538 25.03 -12.30 -22.07
N ARG A 539 25.94 -12.14 -23.05
CA ARG A 539 26.10 -10.88 -23.78
C ARG A 539 24.87 -10.48 -24.59
N ILE A 540 24.23 -11.44 -25.26
CA ILE A 540 23.03 -11.20 -26.06
C ILE A 540 21.82 -10.92 -25.15
N LEU A 541 21.67 -11.66 -24.05
CA LEU A 541 20.61 -11.42 -23.06
C LEU A 541 20.74 -10.04 -22.41
N ASN A 542 21.96 -9.51 -22.23
CA ASN A 542 22.14 -8.14 -21.75
C ASN A 542 21.53 -7.06 -22.66
N TYR A 543 21.29 -7.35 -23.94
CA TYR A 543 20.54 -6.45 -24.83
C TYR A 543 19.02 -6.48 -24.59
N PHE A 544 18.52 -7.49 -23.88
CA PHE A 544 17.10 -7.70 -23.59
C PHE A 544 16.87 -7.92 -22.10
N PRO A 545 16.94 -6.88 -21.24
CA PRO A 545 16.98 -7.03 -19.79
C PRO A 545 15.84 -7.87 -19.20
N THR A 546 14.62 -7.72 -19.72
CA THR A 546 13.46 -8.46 -19.21
C THR A 546 13.42 -9.90 -19.70
N LEU A 547 13.87 -10.16 -20.92
CA LEU A 547 14.08 -11.52 -21.39
C LEU A 547 15.20 -12.21 -20.60
N HIS A 548 16.28 -11.48 -20.30
CA HIS A 548 17.36 -11.94 -19.45
C HIS A 548 16.80 -12.34 -18.09
N LEU A 549 16.02 -11.47 -17.44
CA LEU A 549 15.37 -11.78 -16.17
C LEU A 549 14.48 -13.03 -16.24
N LEU A 550 13.65 -13.18 -17.26
CA LEU A 550 12.83 -14.39 -17.46
C LEU A 550 13.70 -15.64 -17.64
N TRP A 551 14.82 -15.49 -18.34
CA TRP A 551 15.80 -16.55 -18.50
C TRP A 551 16.45 -16.89 -17.15
N THR A 552 16.89 -15.91 -16.37
CA THR A 552 17.59 -16.14 -15.09
C THR A 552 16.69 -16.82 -14.07
N LEU A 553 15.41 -16.43 -14.01
CA LEU A 553 14.37 -17.06 -13.19
C LEU A 553 14.26 -18.57 -13.43
N SER A 554 14.58 -19.01 -14.64
CA SER A 554 14.55 -20.42 -14.99
C SER A 554 15.86 -21.16 -14.64
N THR A 555 16.97 -20.46 -14.38
CA THR A 555 18.34 -21.01 -14.39
C THR A 555 18.88 -21.63 -13.10
N ILE A 556 18.73 -20.99 -11.93
CA ILE A 556 19.12 -21.60 -10.65
C ILE A 556 17.89 -21.99 -9.86
N ASN A 557 17.82 -23.29 -9.58
CA ASN A 557 16.88 -23.81 -8.59
C ASN A 557 17.48 -23.64 -7.18
N LEU A 558 17.10 -22.55 -6.50
CA LEU A 558 17.44 -22.30 -5.09
C LEU A 558 16.52 -23.04 -4.11
N ALA A 559 15.50 -23.77 -4.61
CA ALA A 559 14.57 -24.50 -3.75
C ALA A 559 15.26 -25.52 -2.82
N PRO A 560 16.28 -26.31 -3.26
CA PRO A 560 17.00 -27.22 -2.37
C PRO A 560 17.68 -26.50 -1.20
N VAL A 561 18.15 -25.28 -1.43
CA VAL A 561 18.77 -24.46 -0.38
C VAL A 561 17.72 -24.08 0.67
N ILE A 562 16.56 -23.58 0.24
CA ILE A 562 15.46 -23.23 1.16
C ILE A 562 14.93 -24.45 1.91
N THR A 563 14.70 -25.57 1.21
CA THR A 563 14.27 -26.83 1.84
C THR A 563 15.27 -27.28 2.90
N LYS A 564 16.57 -27.14 2.64
CA LYS A 564 17.61 -27.50 3.60
C LYS A 564 17.67 -26.52 4.77
N LEU A 565 17.65 -25.22 4.48
CA LEU A 565 17.67 -24.14 5.45
C LEU A 565 16.56 -24.32 6.48
N LEU A 566 15.35 -24.59 6.01
CA LEU A 566 14.15 -24.73 6.83
C LEU A 566 13.81 -26.19 7.20
N ASP A 567 14.76 -27.12 7.07
CA ASP A 567 14.59 -28.51 7.49
C ASP A 567 14.38 -28.60 9.02
N ILE A 568 13.19 -29.05 9.44
CA ILE A 568 12.83 -29.28 10.83
C ILE A 568 12.62 -30.77 11.08
N ARG A 569 13.35 -31.31 12.06
CA ARG A 569 13.25 -32.71 12.48
C ARG A 569 12.50 -32.91 13.80
N SER A 570 12.26 -31.84 14.54
CA SER A 570 11.60 -31.87 15.85
C SER A 570 10.84 -30.56 16.13
N GLY A 571 9.68 -30.68 16.76
CA GLY A 571 8.81 -29.54 17.09
C GLY A 571 7.37 -29.99 17.32
N ASN A 572 6.53 -29.09 17.82
CA ASN A 572 5.10 -29.33 17.86
C ASN A 572 4.51 -29.31 16.44
N LYS A 573 3.34 -29.94 16.28
CA LYS A 573 2.67 -30.07 14.97
C LYS A 573 2.45 -28.71 14.28
N ASN A 574 2.04 -27.69 15.04
CA ASN A 574 1.74 -26.36 14.50
C ASN A 574 2.98 -25.67 13.92
N LYS A 575 4.13 -25.74 14.62
CA LYS A 575 5.41 -25.20 14.13
C LYS A 575 5.84 -25.91 12.86
N PHE A 576 5.71 -27.25 12.83
CA PHE A 576 6.10 -28.05 11.67
C PHE A 576 5.26 -27.68 10.44
N GLU A 577 3.93 -27.64 10.58
CA GLU A 577 3.02 -27.26 9.50
C GLU A 577 3.28 -25.83 9.02
N ARG A 578 3.45 -24.87 9.94
CA ARG A 578 3.75 -23.49 9.58
C ARG A 578 5.07 -23.35 8.83
N ILE A 579 6.13 -24.02 9.26
CA ILE A 579 7.44 -23.88 8.59
C ILE A 579 7.43 -24.59 7.24
N GLN A 580 6.70 -25.69 7.08
CA GLN A 580 6.47 -26.28 5.75
C GLN A 580 5.72 -25.31 4.82
N GLU A 581 4.71 -24.61 5.34
CA GLU A 581 3.99 -23.57 4.60
C GLU A 581 4.94 -22.44 4.17
N ILE A 582 5.75 -21.92 5.11
CA ILE A 582 6.75 -20.89 4.83
C ILE A 582 7.75 -21.38 3.78
N THR A 583 8.28 -22.60 3.93
CA THR A 583 9.22 -23.22 2.98
C THR A 583 8.62 -23.27 1.58
N HIS A 584 7.39 -23.76 1.46
CA HIS A 584 6.71 -23.84 0.17
C HIS A 584 6.53 -22.45 -0.45
N LEU A 585 6.12 -21.46 0.34
CA LEU A 585 5.88 -20.11 -0.15
C LEU A 585 7.17 -19.39 -0.53
N LEU A 586 8.26 -19.55 0.22
CA LEU A 586 9.57 -19.02 -0.16
C LEU A 586 10.08 -19.63 -1.47
N ILE A 587 9.88 -20.93 -1.67
CA ILE A 587 10.20 -21.59 -2.95
C ILE A 587 9.37 -21.01 -4.09
N LEU A 588 8.08 -20.75 -3.86
CA LEU A 588 7.23 -20.08 -4.85
C LEU A 588 7.69 -18.64 -5.12
N CYS A 589 8.14 -17.89 -4.10
CA CYS A 589 8.68 -16.54 -4.24
C CYS A 589 9.96 -16.54 -5.08
N LEU A 590 10.89 -17.46 -4.80
CA LEU A 590 12.12 -17.62 -5.59
C LEU A 590 11.84 -18.00 -7.05
N HIS A 591 10.78 -18.76 -7.31
CA HIS A 591 10.33 -19.04 -8.68
C HIS A 591 9.45 -17.92 -9.27
N ARG A 592 9.20 -16.83 -8.53
CA ARG A 592 8.22 -15.78 -8.83
C ARG A 592 6.85 -16.31 -9.30
N LYS A 593 6.49 -17.52 -8.85
CA LYS A 593 5.16 -18.13 -9.06
C LYS A 593 4.10 -17.55 -8.13
N THR A 594 4.55 -16.75 -7.17
CA THR A 594 3.71 -15.96 -6.28
C THR A 594 4.36 -14.59 -6.11
N THR A 595 3.56 -13.53 -6.18
CA THR A 595 3.94 -12.16 -5.77
C THR A 595 3.58 -11.90 -4.31
N ARG A 596 3.19 -12.95 -3.57
CA ARG A 596 2.78 -12.84 -2.16
C ARG A 596 3.99 -12.48 -1.32
N ALA A 597 4.10 -11.20 -0.98
CA ALA A 597 4.87 -10.81 0.20
C ALA A 597 4.24 -11.48 1.42
N MET A 598 5.02 -12.25 2.17
CA MET A 598 4.57 -12.90 3.40
C MET A 598 5.17 -12.14 4.56
N ASP A 599 4.37 -11.38 5.30
CA ASP A 599 4.88 -10.74 6.51
C ASP A 599 5.30 -11.82 7.55
N LEU A 600 6.60 -11.99 7.71
CA LEU A 600 7.24 -12.88 8.68
C LEU A 600 7.82 -12.10 9.87
N THR A 601 7.41 -10.84 10.06
CA THR A 601 7.87 -10.02 11.18
C THR A 601 7.04 -10.23 12.43
N GLY A 602 5.93 -10.99 12.35
CA GLY A 602 5.12 -11.37 13.51
C GLY A 602 5.92 -12.18 14.54
N TYR A 603 5.68 -11.92 15.83
CA TYR A 603 6.44 -12.51 16.94
C TYR A 603 6.59 -14.04 16.85
N GLN A 604 5.50 -14.75 16.55
CA GLN A 604 5.50 -16.21 16.49
C GLN A 604 6.33 -16.77 15.32
N ASP A 605 6.23 -16.14 14.15
CA ASP A 605 7.00 -16.52 12.96
C ASP A 605 8.49 -16.21 13.16
N GLN A 606 8.84 -15.05 13.74
CA GLN A 606 10.22 -14.73 14.11
C GLN A 606 10.81 -15.72 15.11
N LEU A 607 10.04 -16.12 16.13
CA LEU A 607 10.48 -17.12 17.11
C LEU A 607 10.75 -18.47 16.45
N TRP A 608 9.81 -18.97 15.64
CA TRP A 608 9.94 -20.27 14.99
C TRP A 608 11.06 -20.30 13.95
N LEU A 609 11.19 -19.25 13.14
CA LEU A 609 12.28 -19.11 12.18
C LEU A 609 13.62 -18.96 12.89
N GLY A 610 13.68 -18.20 13.98
CA GLY A 610 14.87 -18.06 14.81
C GLY A 610 15.37 -19.41 15.32
N GLU A 611 14.48 -20.25 15.85
CA GLU A 611 14.85 -21.62 16.29
C GLU A 611 15.39 -22.49 15.15
N VAL A 612 14.88 -22.33 13.94
CA VAL A 612 15.29 -23.13 12.77
C VAL A 612 16.63 -22.65 12.22
N VAL A 613 16.81 -21.33 12.11
CA VAL A 613 18.01 -20.70 11.54
C VAL A 613 19.17 -20.71 12.55
N LYS A 614 18.90 -20.81 13.86
CA LYS A 614 19.91 -20.88 14.92
C LYS A 614 21.03 -21.87 14.63
N LYS A 615 20.76 -23.03 14.02
CA LYS A 615 21.79 -24.03 13.65
C LYS A 615 22.85 -23.53 12.63
N TYR A 616 22.67 -22.33 12.09
CA TYR A 616 23.59 -21.66 11.18
C TYR A 616 24.24 -20.40 11.76
N CYS A 617 23.81 -19.87 12.91
CA CYS A 617 24.28 -18.58 13.44
C CYS A 617 25.37 -18.77 14.49
N SER A 618 26.45 -17.98 14.43
CA SER A 618 27.62 -18.10 15.31
C SER A 618 27.37 -17.56 16.72
N GLU A 619 26.55 -16.51 16.87
CA GLU A 619 26.24 -15.87 18.16
C GLU A 619 25.58 -16.81 19.17
N ASP A 620 24.94 -17.87 18.66
CA ASP A 620 24.25 -18.88 19.44
C ASP A 620 25.12 -20.10 19.78
N ALA A 621 26.40 -20.08 19.41
CA ALA A 621 27.33 -21.17 19.67
C ALA A 621 27.70 -21.27 21.14
N LYS A 622 27.60 -22.47 21.72
CA LYS A 622 27.97 -22.70 23.13
C LYS A 622 29.49 -22.75 23.34
N ASP A 623 30.21 -23.20 22.32
CA ASP A 623 31.66 -23.38 22.33
C ASP A 623 32.22 -23.36 20.89
N ALA A 624 33.54 -23.50 20.78
CA ALA A 624 34.24 -23.48 19.49
C ALA A 624 33.87 -24.65 18.56
N ASP A 625 33.52 -25.82 19.10
CA ASP A 625 33.17 -26.98 18.29
C ASP A 625 31.72 -26.90 17.79
N ASP A 626 30.80 -26.31 18.57
CA ASP A 626 29.47 -25.91 18.12
C ASP A 626 29.58 -24.86 17.00
N ASN A 627 30.47 -23.85 17.14
CA ASN A 627 30.68 -22.86 16.09
C ASN A 627 31.21 -23.49 14.78
N LYS A 628 32.18 -24.40 14.86
CA LYS A 628 32.64 -25.17 13.68
C LYS A 628 31.51 -25.97 13.03
N THR A 629 30.60 -26.52 13.84
CA THR A 629 29.45 -27.27 13.32
C THR A 629 28.52 -26.36 12.54
N ARG A 630 28.27 -25.13 13.01
CA ARG A 630 27.44 -24.13 12.33
C ARG A 630 28.07 -23.64 11.03
N ILE A 631 29.39 -23.38 11.03
CA ILE A 631 30.15 -23.08 9.81
C ILE A 631 29.97 -24.20 8.79
N ARG A 632 30.14 -25.47 9.18
CA ARG A 632 29.91 -26.62 8.27
C ARG A 632 28.49 -26.68 7.72
N GLN A 633 27.48 -26.32 8.53
CA GLN A 633 26.10 -26.26 8.03
C GLN A 633 25.92 -25.17 6.98
N ARG A 634 26.57 -24.01 7.13
CA ARG A 634 26.57 -22.94 6.12
C ARG A 634 27.35 -23.34 4.88
N GLU A 635 28.51 -23.97 5.03
CA GLU A 635 29.30 -24.51 3.91
C GLU A 635 28.47 -25.51 3.07
N TYR A 636 27.67 -26.35 3.71
CA TYR A 636 26.76 -27.24 2.98
C TYR A 636 25.72 -26.48 2.14
N LEU A 637 25.22 -25.32 2.60
CA LEU A 637 24.34 -24.48 1.79
C LEU A 637 25.08 -23.87 0.60
N VAL A 638 26.34 -23.48 0.79
CA VAL A 638 27.22 -22.98 -0.28
C VAL A 638 27.44 -24.07 -1.33
N GLU A 639 27.77 -25.29 -0.91
CA GLU A 639 27.96 -26.44 -1.81
C GLU A 639 26.72 -26.72 -2.66
N LEU A 640 25.51 -26.57 -2.11
CA LEU A 640 24.28 -26.74 -2.89
C LEU A 640 24.17 -25.72 -4.03
N VAL A 641 24.60 -24.48 -3.82
CA VAL A 641 24.62 -23.44 -4.86
C VAL A 641 25.76 -23.68 -5.86
N GLU A 642 26.95 -24.05 -5.39
CA GLU A 642 28.09 -24.42 -6.23
C GLU A 642 27.72 -25.56 -7.19
N GLN A 643 27.04 -26.60 -6.70
CA GLN A 643 26.54 -27.71 -7.52
C GLN A 643 25.58 -27.23 -8.62
N GLN A 644 24.75 -26.22 -8.37
CA GLN A 644 23.91 -25.64 -9.41
C GLN A 644 24.74 -24.86 -10.43
N LEU A 645 25.71 -24.05 -9.99
CA LEU A 645 26.61 -23.32 -10.88
C LEU A 645 27.46 -24.26 -11.76
N GLN A 646 27.98 -25.34 -11.19
CA GLN A 646 28.76 -26.36 -11.91
C GLN A 646 27.94 -27.08 -12.99
N LYS A 647 26.68 -27.44 -12.68
CA LYS A 647 25.76 -28.01 -13.67
C LYS A 647 25.51 -27.10 -14.88
N LYS A 648 25.80 -25.81 -14.75
CA LYS A 648 25.66 -24.81 -15.82
C LYS A 648 26.96 -24.51 -16.58
N ASN A 649 28.04 -25.27 -16.34
CA ASN A 649 29.34 -25.09 -16.98
C ASN A 649 29.88 -23.67 -16.84
N VAL A 650 29.64 -23.03 -15.70
CA VAL A 650 30.13 -21.68 -15.43
C VAL A 650 31.66 -21.73 -15.31
N SER A 651 32.35 -20.86 -16.07
CA SER A 651 33.81 -20.86 -16.21
C SER A 651 34.56 -20.26 -15.02
N LEU A 652 34.17 -20.53 -13.77
CA LEU A 652 34.79 -19.97 -12.57
C LEU A 652 35.80 -20.95 -11.95
N SER A 653 36.87 -20.42 -11.34
CA SER A 653 37.75 -21.19 -10.46
C SER A 653 36.98 -21.69 -9.23
N PRO A 654 37.43 -22.75 -8.53
CA PRO A 654 36.75 -23.23 -7.32
C PRO A 654 36.55 -22.14 -6.27
N GLU A 655 37.54 -21.26 -6.09
CA GLU A 655 37.47 -20.15 -5.14
C GLU A 655 36.46 -19.07 -5.58
N GLU A 656 36.44 -18.73 -6.88
CA GLU A 656 35.45 -17.82 -7.44
C GLU A 656 34.01 -18.39 -7.35
N GLN A 657 33.83 -19.70 -7.52
CA GLN A 657 32.55 -20.39 -7.35
C GLN A 657 32.05 -20.29 -5.91
N LYS A 658 32.94 -20.52 -4.94
CA LYS A 658 32.62 -20.44 -3.50
C LYS A 658 32.16 -19.03 -3.12
N VAL A 659 32.93 -18.02 -3.53
CA VAL A 659 32.62 -16.61 -3.28
C VAL A 659 31.33 -16.17 -3.97
N THR A 660 31.12 -16.59 -5.21
CA THR A 660 29.88 -16.29 -5.95
C THR A 660 28.66 -16.91 -5.25
N SER A 661 28.81 -18.14 -4.77
CA SER A 661 27.75 -18.87 -4.05
C SER A 661 27.42 -18.22 -2.71
N LEU A 662 28.44 -17.80 -1.95
CA LEU A 662 28.27 -17.03 -0.71
C LEU A 662 27.54 -15.71 -0.97
N PHE A 663 27.93 -14.98 -2.01
CA PHE A 663 27.29 -13.71 -2.36
C PHE A 663 25.82 -13.90 -2.77
N ILE A 664 25.51 -14.95 -3.55
CA ILE A 664 24.12 -15.32 -3.90
C ILE A 664 23.29 -15.62 -2.65
N LEU A 665 23.82 -16.41 -1.71
CA LEU A 665 23.12 -16.74 -0.47
C LEU A 665 22.88 -15.51 0.42
N MET A 666 23.88 -14.65 0.54
CA MET A 666 23.76 -13.38 1.26
C MET A 666 22.68 -12.50 0.63
N LYS A 667 22.72 -12.32 -0.70
CA LYS A 667 21.71 -11.55 -1.45
C LYS A 667 20.31 -12.14 -1.26
N MET A 668 20.17 -13.46 -1.31
CA MET A 668 18.92 -14.16 -1.03
C MET A 668 18.36 -13.83 0.34
N MET A 669 19.19 -13.87 1.39
CA MET A 669 18.73 -13.55 2.74
C MET A 669 18.33 -12.08 2.88
N VAL A 670 19.06 -11.15 2.25
CA VAL A 670 18.73 -9.73 2.22
C VAL A 670 17.39 -9.50 1.52
N ASP A 671 17.22 -10.03 0.31
CA ASP A 671 15.98 -9.89 -0.46
C ASP A 671 14.80 -10.50 0.29
N LEU A 672 14.92 -11.73 0.81
CA LEU A 672 13.86 -12.36 1.61
C LEU A 672 13.51 -11.54 2.85
N SER A 673 14.47 -10.88 3.48
CA SER A 673 14.18 -10.03 4.64
C SER A 673 13.53 -8.68 4.30
N SER A 674 13.52 -8.29 3.02
CA SER A 674 13.05 -6.96 2.59
C SER A 674 11.51 -6.84 2.58
N ALA A 675 11.03 -5.60 2.52
CA ALA A 675 9.60 -5.28 2.44
C ALA A 675 8.91 -5.82 1.18
N ASP A 676 9.68 -6.16 0.14
CA ASP A 676 9.15 -6.70 -1.11
C ASP A 676 8.82 -8.20 -0.99
N TYR A 677 9.40 -8.89 -0.01
CA TYR A 677 9.24 -10.33 0.19
C TYR A 677 8.71 -10.68 1.58
N CYS A 678 9.55 -10.83 2.60
CA CYS A 678 9.09 -11.30 3.90
C CYS A 678 9.07 -10.28 5.04
N GLY A 679 9.50 -9.05 4.77
CA GLY A 679 9.39 -7.92 5.69
C GLY A 679 8.20 -7.02 5.39
N ASN A 680 8.16 -5.89 6.09
CA ASN A 680 7.27 -4.77 5.80
C ASN A 680 8.06 -3.46 5.86
N ALA A 681 7.40 -2.33 5.65
CA ALA A 681 8.08 -1.02 5.62
C ALA A 681 8.76 -0.65 6.96
N ARG A 682 8.32 -1.25 8.07
CA ARG A 682 8.74 -0.90 9.43
C ARG A 682 9.57 -1.97 10.13
N ASP A 683 9.59 -3.19 9.61
CA ASP A 683 10.26 -4.32 10.23
C ASP A 683 10.73 -5.34 9.19
N SER A 684 11.68 -6.20 9.55
CA SER A 684 12.26 -7.21 8.69
C SER A 684 12.57 -8.47 9.49
N PRO A 685 12.33 -9.68 8.95
CA PRO A 685 12.56 -10.94 9.67
C PRO A 685 14.00 -11.05 10.15
N GLN A 686 14.20 -10.90 11.47
CA GLN A 686 15.52 -10.93 12.09
C GLN A 686 16.31 -12.21 11.79
N PRO A 687 15.71 -13.41 11.73
CA PRO A 687 16.45 -14.62 11.39
C PRO A 687 17.15 -14.57 10.03
N PHE A 688 16.54 -13.95 9.01
CA PHE A 688 17.16 -13.80 7.70
C PHE A 688 18.26 -12.74 7.69
N ARG A 689 18.06 -11.62 8.42
CA ARG A 689 19.11 -10.59 8.59
C ARG A 689 20.36 -11.15 9.24
N GLN A 690 20.17 -11.97 10.29
CA GLN A 690 21.28 -12.64 10.97
C GLN A 690 22.03 -13.56 10.02
N LEU A 691 21.33 -14.38 9.24
CA LEU A 691 21.98 -15.28 8.32
C LEU A 691 22.69 -14.55 7.17
N ALA A 692 22.14 -13.43 6.69
CA ALA A 692 22.83 -12.55 5.74
C ALA A 692 24.17 -12.04 6.30
N LYS A 693 24.19 -11.62 7.58
CA LYS A 693 25.42 -11.21 8.28
C LYS A 693 26.43 -12.34 8.38
N GLU A 694 25.99 -13.56 8.73
CA GLU A 694 26.90 -14.72 8.80
C GLU A 694 27.55 -15.02 7.43
N PHE A 695 26.79 -14.93 6.34
CA PHE A 695 27.35 -15.11 4.99
C PHE A 695 28.28 -13.96 4.60
N LEU A 696 28.01 -12.72 5.02
CA LEU A 696 28.92 -11.59 4.83
C LEU A 696 30.27 -11.83 5.53
N ASP A 697 30.23 -12.35 6.75
CA ASP A 697 31.43 -12.65 7.55
C ASP A 697 32.21 -13.85 6.98
N ASP A 698 31.52 -14.90 6.51
CA ASP A 698 32.12 -16.02 5.78
C ASP A 698 32.79 -15.53 4.47
N LEU A 699 32.13 -14.64 3.72
CA LEU A 699 32.64 -14.06 2.47
C LEU A 699 33.91 -13.25 2.71
N ALA A 700 33.94 -12.42 3.76
CA ALA A 700 35.11 -11.65 4.15
C ALA A 700 36.28 -12.54 4.60
N THR A 701 35.99 -13.74 5.12
CA THR A 701 36.99 -14.73 5.53
C THR A 701 37.56 -15.48 4.33
N VAL A 702 36.72 -15.86 3.35
CA VAL A 702 37.14 -16.61 2.16
C VAL A 702 37.92 -15.73 1.20
N TRP A 703 37.47 -14.49 0.95
CA TRP A 703 38.16 -13.57 0.03
C TRP A 703 38.18 -12.15 0.61
N PRO A 704 39.16 -11.85 1.48
CA PRO A 704 39.37 -10.50 2.00
C PRO A 704 39.59 -9.52 0.84
N GLY A 705 38.71 -8.53 0.70
CA GLY A 705 38.74 -7.56 -0.41
C GLY A 705 37.70 -7.81 -1.52
N PHE A 706 36.90 -8.89 -1.45
CA PHE A 706 35.73 -9.02 -2.33
C PHE A 706 34.71 -7.90 -2.09
N ILE A 707 34.54 -7.51 -0.82
CA ILE A 707 33.88 -6.28 -0.38
C ILE A 707 34.88 -5.53 0.48
N ASP A 708 35.10 -4.26 0.20
CA ASP A 708 35.99 -3.44 1.01
C ASP A 708 35.45 -3.26 2.43
N THR A 709 36.34 -3.01 3.38
CA THR A 709 35.99 -2.96 4.81
C THR A 709 34.93 -1.90 5.13
N VAL A 710 34.92 -0.77 4.40
CA VAL A 710 33.98 0.34 4.64
C VAL A 710 32.59 -0.09 4.17
N THR A 711 32.48 -0.62 2.95
CA THR A 711 31.22 -1.14 2.40
C THR A 711 30.68 -2.30 3.22
N ALA A 712 31.53 -3.24 3.64
CA ALA A 712 31.11 -4.35 4.49
C ALA A 712 30.56 -3.86 5.84
N GLN A 713 31.16 -2.81 6.42
CA GLN A 713 30.65 -2.22 7.66
C GLN A 713 29.32 -1.48 7.45
N ASP A 714 29.15 -0.75 6.35
CA ASP A 714 27.87 -0.12 5.99
C ASP A 714 26.76 -1.17 5.85
N TRP A 715 27.04 -2.27 5.17
CA TRP A 715 26.08 -3.37 5.01
C TRP A 715 25.71 -4.01 6.34
N ARG A 716 26.67 -4.22 7.26
CA ARG A 716 26.39 -4.67 8.63
C ARG A 716 25.48 -3.69 9.38
N ASN A 717 25.74 -2.39 9.27
CA ASN A 717 24.94 -1.35 9.92
C ASN A 717 23.50 -1.30 9.35
N ARG A 718 23.30 -1.61 8.05
CA ARG A 718 21.97 -1.72 7.45
C ARG A 718 21.25 -3.01 7.85
N LEU A 719 21.99 -4.11 7.98
CA LEU A 719 21.47 -5.36 8.53
C LEU A 719 21.11 -5.23 10.01
N PHE A 720 21.78 -4.40 10.78
CA PHE A 720 21.50 -4.18 12.21
C PHE A 720 21.65 -2.68 12.55
N PRO A 721 20.60 -1.87 12.30
CA PRO A 721 20.66 -0.44 12.54
C PRO A 721 20.79 -0.13 14.04
N ASN A 722 21.86 0.58 14.39
CA ASN A 722 22.15 1.00 15.76
C ASN A 722 21.47 2.33 16.15
N GLN A 723 20.78 2.99 15.22
CA GLN A 723 20.15 4.30 15.40
C GLN A 723 18.63 4.22 15.21
N THR A 724 17.87 4.93 16.03
CA THR A 724 16.40 5.02 15.95
C THR A 724 15.88 5.64 14.65
N ASP A 725 16.73 6.38 13.93
CA ASP A 725 16.37 7.07 12.69
C ASP A 725 16.77 6.30 11.42
N ALA A 726 17.43 5.14 11.56
CA ALA A 726 17.82 4.32 10.43
C ALA A 726 16.63 3.52 9.88
N PHE A 727 16.50 3.46 8.55
CA PHE A 727 15.41 2.76 7.89
C PHE A 727 15.40 1.27 8.32
N PRO A 728 14.30 0.76 8.89
CA PRO A 728 14.33 -0.55 9.56
C PRO A 728 14.35 -1.74 8.58
N CYS A 729 13.96 -1.51 7.32
CA CYS A 729 13.89 -2.56 6.31
C CYS A 729 15.16 -2.71 5.46
N THR A 730 15.45 -3.93 5.01
CA THR A 730 16.63 -4.28 4.21
C THR A 730 16.48 -3.99 2.71
N GLY A 731 15.35 -3.41 2.26
CA GLY A 731 15.10 -3.12 0.84
C GLY A 731 16.17 -2.23 0.19
N ILE A 732 16.66 -1.22 0.91
CA ILE A 732 17.76 -0.38 0.41
C ILE A 732 19.04 -1.20 0.20
N LEU A 733 19.34 -2.14 1.11
CA LEU A 733 20.51 -3.01 0.97
C LEU A 733 20.33 -3.99 -0.20
N ALA A 734 19.13 -4.52 -0.41
CA ALA A 734 18.79 -5.36 -1.56
C ALA A 734 19.10 -4.64 -2.89
N ASP A 735 18.71 -3.37 -3.01
CA ASP A 735 18.97 -2.53 -4.18
C ASP A 735 20.46 -2.25 -4.36
N ILE A 736 21.19 -1.89 -3.29
CA ILE A 736 22.65 -1.69 -3.33
C ILE A 736 23.35 -2.96 -3.82
N MET A 737 22.97 -4.13 -3.29
CA MET A 737 23.58 -5.40 -3.66
C MET A 737 23.23 -5.86 -5.08
N ARG A 738 22.14 -5.35 -5.68
CA ARG A 738 21.75 -5.67 -7.06
C ARG A 738 22.74 -5.10 -8.08
N GLU A 739 23.27 -3.91 -7.81
CA GLU A 739 24.20 -3.19 -8.71
C GLU A 739 25.67 -3.36 -8.31
N TYR A 740 25.97 -4.18 -7.29
CA TYR A 740 27.32 -4.31 -6.77
C TYR A 740 28.25 -5.05 -7.75
N ILE A 741 29.35 -4.40 -8.11
CA ILE A 741 30.45 -4.98 -8.88
C ILE A 741 31.69 -5.02 -7.98
N PRO A 742 32.20 -6.21 -7.63
CA PRO A 742 33.40 -6.34 -6.82
C PRO A 742 34.61 -5.67 -7.51
N ASP A 743 35.40 -4.89 -6.78
CA ASP A 743 36.61 -4.25 -7.30
C ASP A 743 37.80 -5.24 -7.33
N ILE A 744 37.64 -6.31 -8.10
CA ILE A 744 38.65 -7.36 -8.31
C ILE A 744 38.71 -7.72 -9.79
N ALA A 745 39.82 -8.34 -10.22
CA ALA A 745 40.01 -8.71 -11.64
C ALA A 745 38.88 -9.60 -12.22
N ALA A 746 38.29 -10.47 -11.39
CA ALA A 746 37.14 -11.31 -11.75
C ALA A 746 35.77 -10.66 -11.50
N GLY A 747 35.73 -9.42 -10.98
CA GLY A 747 34.54 -8.78 -10.43
C GLY A 747 33.41 -8.63 -11.42
N SER A 748 33.70 -8.10 -12.62
CA SER A 748 32.69 -7.96 -13.68
C SER A 748 32.11 -9.31 -14.11
N LYS A 749 32.94 -10.36 -14.16
CA LYS A 749 32.51 -11.71 -14.53
C LYS A 749 31.63 -12.33 -13.44
N ILE A 750 31.99 -12.16 -12.16
CA ILE A 750 31.19 -12.62 -11.03
C ILE A 750 29.85 -11.88 -10.99
N ALA A 751 29.85 -10.55 -11.16
CA ALA A 751 28.63 -9.76 -11.22
C ALA A 751 27.71 -10.21 -12.38
N GLU A 752 28.28 -10.50 -13.55
CA GLU A 752 27.53 -11.04 -14.70
C GLU A 752 26.89 -12.41 -14.39
N ILE A 753 27.63 -13.30 -13.72
CA ILE A 753 27.16 -14.63 -13.31
C ILE A 753 26.05 -14.52 -12.26
N VAL A 754 26.24 -13.68 -11.23
CA VAL A 754 25.20 -13.42 -10.23
C VAL A 754 23.95 -12.87 -10.91
N LYS A 755 24.10 -11.89 -11.81
CA LYS A 755 22.99 -11.33 -12.58
C LYS A 755 22.29 -12.38 -13.45
N MET A 756 23.05 -13.27 -14.11
CA MET A 756 22.54 -14.35 -14.98
C MET A 756 21.80 -15.45 -14.23
N HIS A 757 22.07 -15.63 -12.94
CA HIS A 757 21.71 -16.84 -12.24
C HIS A 757 20.96 -16.62 -10.93
N TYR A 758 20.90 -15.40 -10.44
CA TYR A 758 20.11 -15.04 -9.29
C TYR A 758 18.69 -14.61 -9.70
N PRO A 759 17.62 -15.21 -9.12
CA PRO A 759 16.26 -15.00 -9.59
C PRO A 759 15.55 -13.73 -9.07
N LEU A 760 16.07 -13.03 -8.05
CA LEU A 760 15.36 -11.92 -7.38
C LEU A 760 15.89 -10.52 -7.71
#